data_AF-A0AA40E2W4-F1
#
_entry.id   AF-A0AA40E2W4-F1
#
_cell.length_a   1.000
_cell.length_b   1.000
_cell.length_c   1.000
_cell.angle_alpha   90.00
_cell.angle_beta   90.00
_cell.angle_gamma   90.00
#
_symmetry.space_group_name_H-M   'P 1'
#
loop_
_entity.id
_entity.type
_entity.pdbx_description
1 polymer ?
#
loop_
_entity_poly.entity_id
_entity_poly.type
_entity_poly.pdbx_seq_one_letter_code
_entity_poly.pdbx_strand_id
1 'polypeptide(L)'
;MAPSFENLRDEDLDEDDFDVDDVDISDLKEKYEVQLEQGYDTFVVIDGLPKVTEEQKGKLVKFLLKKLKTVGNTREDLIYMPMGDDGKSMSFAFVEYSSAAEAAAAVRQLDLVPLDKKHTLRVNKMTDVDRYGREGRIDDEYTPPKIEPFQEQEHLRSFLADPSGRGRDQFVLYRGETVGVYWNSEKDQPEPVVERQHWTEAFVQWSPLGTYLTSVHAQGVQLWGGPSWSRQRRFPHPFVNLIAFAPNERYLVTWSSRPIAIPEEGHPALSLDDDGKNYVIWDIDTGKPIRSFAQIDQPVQLDEQGVKKPQKFPWPAFKWSADAKYVARLNQGNSISVYELPKMNLLDKTAIKIEGVMDFEWAPATPQRDSIKTYEQLFCFWTPEIGSNPAKVGLMSIPSKEIVRSLNLFSVTDAKLHWQSDAAYLCVKVDRHSKSKKSQATTLEIFRVKEKGVPVEVVDTIKDTVINFAWEPKGDRFVIITTTEPVGPTAVAPKTSVAFFCPEKAKGNTIGNFKHLRTLDKKNSNAIFWSPKGRFVVIATIHNQQSSDLDFFDLDFEGEKPESDKDLTANLQLMNTADHYGVTDVEWDPSGRFVATWASSWKQQMENGYHVYDFKGEQLREEPLEKLKQLLWRPRPPTLLSKEEQKTIRKNLREYSRVFEQEDADRVNSADVAVVEQRRRILEEWNAWRAVTEEEVAEERDIMGLPMDPVEELIRIKTEQLALDDTEEKVIEEIMEEVLEETEEIVN
;
A
#
# COMPACT_ATOMS: atom_id res chain seq x y z
N MET A 1 33.39 -5.28 -39.96
CA MET A 1 34.81 -5.50 -40.35
C MET A 1 35.62 -4.40 -39.68
N ALA A 2 36.39 -4.75 -38.65
CA ALA A 2 37.38 -3.86 -38.05
C ALA A 2 38.67 -3.91 -38.90
N PRO A 3 39.43 -2.81 -39.01
CA PRO A 3 40.65 -2.80 -39.81
C PRO A 3 41.72 -3.71 -39.16
N SER A 4 42.42 -4.48 -39.99
CA SER A 4 43.50 -5.37 -39.59
C SER A 4 44.76 -4.60 -39.18
N PHE A 5 45.55 -5.24 -38.33
CA PHE A 5 46.77 -4.79 -37.63
C PHE A 5 47.94 -4.35 -38.54
N GLU A 6 47.76 -4.29 -39.86
CA GLU A 6 48.85 -4.08 -40.85
C GLU A 6 49.17 -2.60 -41.13
N ASN A 7 48.46 -1.66 -40.49
CA ASN A 7 48.61 -0.21 -40.75
C ASN A 7 49.27 0.59 -39.61
N LEU A 8 49.83 -0.06 -38.60
CA LEU A 8 50.65 0.63 -37.60
C LEU A 8 52.06 0.82 -38.16
N ARG A 9 52.48 2.08 -38.33
CA ARG A 9 53.82 2.44 -38.78
C ARG A 9 54.78 2.29 -37.59
N ASP A 10 55.94 1.70 -37.83
CA ASP A 10 57.01 1.51 -36.83
C ASP A 10 57.56 2.83 -36.24
N GLU A 11 57.13 3.99 -36.74
CA GLU A 11 57.50 5.32 -36.23
C GLU A 11 56.64 5.80 -35.04
N ASP A 12 55.58 5.08 -34.65
CA ASP A 12 54.82 5.35 -33.41
C ASP A 12 55.34 4.54 -32.20
N LEU A 13 56.45 3.82 -32.38
CA LEU A 13 57.19 3.13 -31.33
C LEU A 13 58.37 3.99 -30.86
N ASP A 14 58.10 5.22 -30.43
CA ASP A 14 59.06 5.92 -29.57
C ASP A 14 59.02 5.22 -28.21
N GLU A 15 60.03 4.37 -28.00
CA GLU A 15 60.52 3.84 -26.73
C GLU A 15 60.98 4.99 -25.82
N ASP A 16 60.08 5.90 -25.45
CA ASP A 16 60.30 6.77 -24.31
C ASP A 16 59.93 5.98 -23.06
N ASP A 17 60.99 5.62 -22.31
CA ASP A 17 61.00 5.11 -20.94
C ASP A 17 59.75 5.52 -20.13
N PHE A 18 58.70 4.69 -20.15
CA PHE A 18 57.73 4.70 -19.06
C PHE A 18 58.43 4.04 -17.87
N ASP A 19 59.09 4.88 -17.07
CA ASP A 19 59.68 4.47 -15.81
C ASP A 19 58.56 3.87 -14.95
N VAL A 20 58.53 2.53 -14.87
CA VAL A 20 57.48 1.77 -14.18
C VAL A 20 57.50 2.08 -12.67
N ASP A 21 58.57 2.72 -12.19
CA ASP A 21 58.75 3.18 -10.82
C ASP A 21 57.99 4.49 -10.50
N ASP A 22 57.46 5.22 -11.49
CA ASP A 22 56.72 6.49 -11.30
C ASP A 22 55.18 6.31 -11.31
N VAL A 23 54.68 5.08 -11.48
CA VAL A 23 53.25 4.77 -11.32
C VAL A 23 52.99 4.43 -9.86
N ASP A 24 52.29 5.32 -9.15
CA ASP A 24 51.86 5.10 -7.76
C ASP A 24 50.83 3.96 -7.68
N ILE A 25 51.33 2.73 -7.62
CA ILE A 25 50.56 1.49 -7.46
C ILE A 25 50.22 1.19 -6.00
N SER A 26 50.41 2.15 -5.08
CA SER A 26 50.13 1.95 -3.65
C SER A 26 48.65 1.66 -3.39
N ASP A 27 47.73 2.27 -4.15
CA ASP A 27 46.29 2.05 -4.07
C ASP A 27 45.87 0.65 -4.54
N LEU A 28 46.47 0.14 -5.62
CA LEU A 28 46.26 -1.19 -6.18
C LEU A 28 46.92 -2.26 -5.31
N LYS A 29 48.10 -1.99 -4.74
CA LYS A 29 48.69 -2.86 -3.72
C LYS A 29 47.81 -2.92 -2.47
N GLU A 30 47.34 -1.80 -1.94
CA GLU A 30 46.49 -1.80 -0.75
C GLU A 30 45.14 -2.51 -0.97
N LYS A 31 44.62 -2.46 -2.21
CA LYS A 31 43.34 -3.08 -2.58
C LYS A 31 43.43 -4.57 -2.92
N TYR A 32 44.60 -5.04 -3.38
CA TYR A 32 44.79 -6.43 -3.86
C TYR A 32 45.94 -7.18 -3.17
N GLU A 33 46.58 -6.60 -2.16
CA GLU A 33 47.43 -7.33 -1.23
C GLU A 33 46.56 -8.36 -0.51
N VAL A 34 46.64 -9.59 -0.99
CA VAL A 34 45.97 -10.75 -0.42
C VAL A 34 46.51 -10.89 1.00
N GLN A 35 45.76 -10.37 1.98
CA GLN A 35 45.97 -10.67 3.38
C GLN A 35 45.73 -12.17 3.55
N LEU A 36 46.81 -12.94 3.51
CA LEU A 36 46.82 -14.29 4.04
C LEU A 36 46.31 -14.17 5.48
N GLU A 37 45.07 -14.58 5.74
CA GLU A 37 44.48 -14.68 7.07
C GLU A 37 45.37 -15.62 7.93
N GLN A 38 46.38 -15.04 8.58
CA GLN A 38 47.32 -15.75 9.43
C GLN A 38 46.88 -15.62 10.89
N GLY A 39 45.86 -16.36 11.32
CA GLY A 39 45.65 -16.71 12.74
C GLY A 39 45.64 -15.59 13.80
N TYR A 40 45.66 -14.30 13.46
CA TYR A 40 45.82 -13.19 14.40
C TYR A 40 44.52 -12.82 15.12
N ASP A 41 43.37 -13.33 14.67
CA ASP A 41 42.06 -13.08 15.28
C ASP A 41 41.88 -13.75 16.64
N THR A 42 42.72 -14.74 16.96
CA THR A 42 42.78 -15.35 18.30
C THR A 42 43.67 -14.56 19.26
N PHE A 43 44.41 -13.56 18.76
CA PHE A 43 45.35 -12.77 19.54
C PHE A 43 44.74 -11.45 20.02
N VAL A 44 45.03 -11.14 21.28
CA VAL A 44 44.62 -9.92 21.95
C VAL A 44 45.85 -9.24 22.55
N VAL A 45 45.92 -7.92 22.42
CA VAL A 45 46.95 -7.10 23.05
C VAL A 45 46.39 -6.48 24.31
N ILE A 46 47.06 -6.71 25.43
CA ILE A 46 46.71 -6.14 26.73
C ILE A 46 47.75 -5.08 27.08
N ASP A 47 47.32 -3.84 27.15
CA ASP A 47 48.10 -2.67 27.55
C ASP A 47 47.71 -2.19 28.95
N GLY A 48 48.54 -1.34 29.56
CA GLY A 48 48.36 -0.81 30.91
C GLY A 48 48.88 -1.74 32.01
N LEU A 49 49.78 -2.67 31.70
CA LEU A 49 50.37 -3.59 32.68
C LEU A 49 51.49 -2.92 33.51
N PRO A 50 51.67 -3.31 34.78
CA PRO A 50 52.77 -2.83 35.61
C PRO A 50 54.14 -3.18 35.03
N LYS A 51 55.10 -2.25 35.12
CA LYS A 51 56.51 -2.53 34.78
C LYS A 51 57.11 -3.48 35.81
N VAL A 52 57.55 -4.66 35.37
CA VAL A 52 58.12 -5.72 36.22
C VAL A 52 59.49 -6.16 35.73
N THR A 53 60.30 -6.68 36.65
CA THR A 53 61.60 -7.32 36.35
C THR A 53 61.43 -8.78 35.96
N GLU A 54 62.46 -9.41 35.38
CA GLU A 54 62.47 -10.82 34.96
C GLU A 54 61.98 -11.79 36.05
N GLU A 55 62.41 -11.58 37.31
CA GLU A 55 62.01 -12.40 38.46
C GLU A 55 60.53 -12.23 38.85
N GLN A 56 59.96 -11.07 38.56
CA GLN A 56 58.58 -10.71 38.91
C GLN A 56 57.59 -11.07 37.79
N LYS A 57 58.08 -11.22 36.55
CA LYS A 57 57.29 -11.58 35.35
C LYS A 57 56.41 -12.81 35.58
N GLY A 58 56.98 -13.90 36.10
CA GLY A 58 56.23 -15.15 36.33
C GLY A 58 55.06 -15.00 37.31
N LYS A 59 55.15 -14.10 38.29
CA LYS A 59 54.05 -13.82 39.23
C LYS A 59 52.94 -13.02 38.56
N LEU A 60 53.29 -12.04 37.71
CA LEU A 60 52.33 -11.22 36.99
C LEU A 60 51.58 -12.03 35.91
N VAL A 61 52.29 -12.91 35.17
CA VAL A 61 51.66 -13.82 34.19
C VAL A 61 50.65 -14.74 34.86
N LYS A 62 50.97 -15.33 36.02
CA LYS A 62 50.02 -16.14 36.81
C LYS A 62 48.80 -15.37 37.27
N PHE A 63 48.98 -14.11 37.64
CA PHE A 63 47.88 -13.24 38.04
C PHE A 63 46.97 -12.88 36.85
N LEU A 64 47.57 -12.53 35.70
CA LEU A 64 46.85 -12.26 34.46
C LEU A 64 46.08 -13.49 33.98
N LEU A 65 46.71 -14.67 33.99
CA LEU A 65 46.07 -15.93 33.62
C LEU A 65 44.77 -16.18 34.39
N LYS A 66 44.74 -15.87 35.69
CA LYS A 66 43.54 -16.02 36.52
C LYS A 66 42.37 -15.13 36.05
N LYS A 67 42.67 -13.92 35.58
CA LYS A 67 41.68 -12.99 35.01
C LYS A 67 41.29 -13.37 33.58
N LEU A 68 42.24 -13.81 32.76
CA LEU A 68 41.98 -14.19 31.36
C LEU A 68 41.12 -15.46 31.27
N LYS A 69 41.29 -16.39 32.21
CA LYS A 69 40.49 -17.62 32.34
C LYS A 69 39.02 -17.39 32.73
N THR A 70 38.61 -16.19 33.13
CA THR A 70 37.19 -15.94 33.39
C THR A 70 36.39 -15.76 32.10
N VAL A 71 37.05 -15.52 30.97
CA VAL A 71 36.41 -15.19 29.69
C VAL A 71 36.71 -16.21 28.58
N GLY A 72 37.87 -16.87 28.62
CA GLY A 72 38.24 -17.87 27.63
C GLY A 72 39.35 -18.81 28.13
N ASN A 73 39.66 -19.85 27.37
CA ASN A 73 40.70 -20.81 27.72
C ASN A 73 42.06 -20.35 27.17
N THR A 74 42.98 -20.02 28.08
CA THR A 74 44.37 -19.66 27.74
C THR A 74 45.34 -20.31 28.74
N ARG A 75 46.62 -20.36 28.39
CA ARG A 75 47.68 -21.02 29.16
C ARG A 75 48.86 -20.08 29.37
N GLU A 76 49.74 -20.40 30.33
CA GLU A 76 50.89 -19.53 30.67
C GLU A 76 51.87 -19.37 29.51
N ASP A 77 52.01 -20.41 28.68
CA ASP A 77 52.83 -20.46 27.46
C ASP A 77 52.27 -19.61 26.31
N LEU A 78 50.98 -19.25 26.38
CA LEU A 78 50.28 -18.46 25.37
C LEU A 78 50.19 -16.97 25.73
N ILE A 79 50.85 -16.55 26.81
CA ILE A 79 50.96 -15.15 27.24
C ILE A 79 52.39 -14.68 27.03
N TYR A 80 52.61 -13.90 25.97
CA TYR A 80 53.91 -13.33 25.66
C TYR A 80 54.00 -11.89 26.17
N MET A 81 54.88 -11.66 27.14
CA MET A 81 55.19 -10.33 27.65
C MET A 81 56.62 -9.94 27.24
N PRO A 82 56.78 -8.94 26.34
CA PRO A 82 58.09 -8.47 25.92
C PRO A 82 58.81 -7.71 27.04
N MET A 83 60.12 -7.91 27.08
CA MET A 83 61.05 -7.25 27.99
C MET A 83 61.93 -6.30 27.18
N GLY A 84 62.15 -5.09 27.68
CA GLY A 84 63.05 -4.12 27.08
C GLY A 84 64.51 -4.39 27.42
N ASP A 85 65.39 -3.71 26.69
CA ASP A 85 66.86 -3.79 26.87
C ASP A 85 67.32 -3.32 28.26
N ASP A 86 66.45 -2.65 29.01
CA ASP A 86 66.67 -2.20 30.39
C ASP A 86 66.35 -3.28 31.45
N GLY A 87 65.97 -4.48 31.03
CA GLY A 87 65.60 -5.60 31.92
C GLY A 87 64.23 -5.47 32.56
N LYS A 88 63.37 -4.57 32.07
CA LYS A 88 61.99 -4.35 32.56
C LYS A 88 60.95 -4.66 31.48
N SER A 89 59.73 -4.99 31.88
CA SER A 89 58.64 -5.24 30.92
C SER A 89 58.18 -3.94 30.24
N MET A 90 57.77 -4.06 28.97
CA MET A 90 57.28 -2.93 28.17
C MET A 90 55.82 -2.52 28.47
N SER A 91 55.26 -2.92 29.62
CA SER A 91 53.89 -2.60 30.06
C SER A 91 52.73 -3.13 29.19
N PHE A 92 52.99 -4.00 28.22
CA PHE A 92 51.95 -4.72 27.48
C PHE A 92 52.25 -6.23 27.38
N ALA A 93 51.24 -7.02 27.01
CA ALA A 93 51.38 -8.46 26.75
C ALA A 93 50.45 -8.89 25.61
N PHE A 94 50.90 -9.88 24.84
CA PHE A 94 50.09 -10.58 23.84
C PHE A 94 49.52 -11.85 24.45
N VAL A 95 48.25 -12.10 24.19
CA VAL A 95 47.53 -13.28 24.69
C VAL A 95 46.86 -13.97 23.52
N GLU A 96 47.15 -15.25 23.37
CA GLU A 96 46.45 -16.13 22.43
C GLU A 96 45.32 -16.89 23.15
N TYR A 97 44.14 -16.90 22.53
CA TYR A 97 42.97 -17.66 22.94
C TYR A 97 42.72 -18.86 22.02
N SER A 98 41.97 -19.87 22.49
CA SER A 98 41.62 -21.02 21.65
C SER A 98 40.70 -20.70 20.46
N SER A 99 39.99 -19.56 20.50
CA SER A 99 39.09 -19.14 19.42
C SER A 99 38.98 -17.62 19.30
N ALA A 100 38.67 -17.13 18.10
CA ALA A 100 38.45 -15.70 17.83
C ALA A 100 37.23 -15.14 18.60
N ALA A 101 36.22 -15.97 18.87
CA ALA A 101 35.07 -15.60 19.67
C ALA A 101 35.44 -15.29 21.13
N GLU A 102 36.36 -16.07 21.71
CA GLU A 102 36.89 -15.84 23.06
C GLU A 102 37.76 -14.58 23.12
N ALA A 103 38.61 -14.35 22.11
CA ALA A 103 39.39 -13.11 21.98
C ALA A 103 38.48 -11.87 21.93
N ALA A 104 37.40 -11.93 21.13
CA ALA A 104 36.40 -10.86 21.07
C ALA A 104 35.58 -10.70 22.36
N ALA A 105 35.38 -11.76 23.14
CA ALA A 105 34.76 -11.68 24.45
C ALA A 105 35.71 -11.04 25.48
N ALA A 106 37.01 -11.34 25.42
CA ALA A 106 38.04 -10.75 26.28
C ALA A 106 38.11 -9.23 26.12
N VAL A 107 38.11 -8.73 24.87
CA VAL A 107 38.06 -7.28 24.58
C VAL A 107 36.81 -6.63 25.22
N ARG A 108 35.63 -7.25 25.07
CA ARG A 108 34.37 -6.69 25.60
C ARG A 108 34.27 -6.69 27.12
N GLN A 109 34.85 -7.68 27.80
CA GLN A 109 34.65 -7.89 29.23
C GLN A 109 35.82 -7.45 30.10
N LEU A 110 37.03 -7.40 29.55
CA LEU A 110 38.26 -7.10 30.30
C LEU A 110 38.84 -5.72 29.98
N ASP A 111 38.42 -5.06 28.90
CA ASP A 111 38.77 -3.66 28.67
C ASP A 111 38.20 -2.76 29.78
N LEU A 112 38.97 -1.73 30.16
CA LEU A 112 38.66 -0.80 31.25
C LEU A 112 38.57 -1.41 32.66
N VAL A 113 38.91 -2.69 32.83
CA VAL A 113 38.90 -3.33 34.15
C VAL A 113 40.14 -2.92 34.95
N PRO A 114 40.01 -2.34 36.16
CA PRO A 114 41.15 -1.97 36.98
C PRO A 114 41.91 -3.23 37.44
N LEU A 115 43.23 -3.21 37.26
CA LEU A 115 44.14 -4.25 37.74
C LEU A 115 44.56 -3.96 39.19
N ASP A 116 44.89 -2.70 39.46
CA ASP A 116 45.16 -2.15 40.79
C ASP A 116 44.68 -0.67 40.85
N LYS A 117 45.11 0.11 41.86
CA LYS A 117 44.73 1.52 41.98
C LYS A 117 45.34 2.45 40.92
N LYS A 118 46.39 2.02 40.23
CA LYS A 118 47.18 2.82 39.27
C LYS A 118 47.11 2.28 37.84
N HIS A 119 46.79 1.01 37.65
CA HIS A 119 46.82 0.31 36.37
C HIS A 119 45.42 -0.20 36.02
N THR A 120 44.99 0.10 34.79
CA THR A 120 43.73 -0.34 34.21
C THR A 120 44.03 -1.10 32.93
N LEU A 121 43.41 -2.27 32.76
CA LEU A 121 43.59 -3.08 31.57
C LEU A 121 42.99 -2.38 30.35
N ARG A 122 43.77 -2.33 29.27
CA ARG A 122 43.32 -1.93 27.94
C ARG A 122 43.46 -3.11 27.02
N VAL A 123 42.34 -3.62 26.52
CA VAL A 123 42.31 -4.91 25.81
C VAL A 123 41.86 -4.67 24.38
N ASN A 124 42.79 -4.77 23.43
CA ASN A 124 42.56 -4.47 22.01
C ASN A 124 42.78 -5.73 21.16
N LYS A 125 42.10 -5.85 20.01
CA LYS A 125 42.41 -6.94 19.08
C LYS A 125 43.74 -6.68 18.39
N MET A 126 44.46 -7.73 18.02
CA MET A 126 45.67 -7.57 17.22
C MET A 126 45.38 -6.90 15.88
N THR A 127 44.24 -7.21 15.26
CA THR A 127 43.79 -6.61 13.99
C THR A 127 43.45 -5.12 14.10
N ASP A 128 43.12 -4.62 15.29
CA ASP A 128 42.89 -3.20 15.52
C ASP A 128 44.19 -2.38 15.43
N VAL A 129 45.35 -3.00 15.68
CA VAL A 129 46.67 -2.35 15.55
C VAL A 129 46.97 -2.04 14.09
N ASP A 130 46.67 -2.94 13.15
CA ASP A 130 46.79 -2.64 11.72
C ASP A 130 45.75 -1.63 11.25
N ARG A 131 44.54 -1.65 11.83
CA ARG A 131 43.43 -0.77 11.44
C ARG A 131 43.62 0.68 11.89
N TYR A 132 44.17 0.89 13.08
CA TYR A 132 44.26 2.19 13.75
C TYR A 132 45.69 2.66 14.00
N GLY A 133 46.67 1.75 14.03
CA GLY A 133 48.05 2.04 14.43
C GLY A 133 49.03 2.30 13.29
N ARG A 134 48.62 2.12 12.02
CA ARG A 134 49.44 2.54 10.87
C ARG A 134 49.34 4.05 10.66
N GLU A 135 50.48 4.71 10.46
CA GLU A 135 50.56 6.13 10.12
C GLU A 135 49.67 6.43 8.91
N GLY A 136 48.81 7.46 9.02
CA GLY A 136 47.90 7.91 7.96
C GLY A 136 46.47 7.34 7.99
N ARG A 137 46.15 6.38 8.86
CA ARG A 137 44.76 5.81 8.98
C ARG A 137 43.86 6.58 9.94
N ILE A 138 44.43 7.37 10.85
CA ILE A 138 43.70 8.28 11.74
C ILE A 138 44.24 9.68 11.47
N ASP A 139 43.34 10.62 11.25
CA ASP A 139 43.69 12.03 11.09
C ASP A 139 44.01 12.61 12.47
N ASP A 140 45.22 13.15 12.64
CA ASP A 140 45.67 13.75 13.90
C ASP A 140 44.89 15.04 14.21
N GLU A 141 44.29 15.67 13.18
CA GLU A 141 43.43 16.85 13.32
C GLU A 141 41.95 16.48 13.27
N TYR A 142 41.24 16.72 14.39
CA TYR A 142 39.79 16.57 14.42
C TYR A 142 39.11 17.59 13.49
N THR A 143 38.61 17.13 12.34
CA THR A 143 37.70 17.93 11.52
C THR A 143 36.25 17.75 12.00
N PRO A 144 35.59 18.80 12.53
CA PRO A 144 34.18 18.69 12.90
C PRO A 144 33.33 18.37 11.66
N PRO A 145 32.30 17.51 11.79
CA PRO A 145 31.44 17.14 10.69
C PRO A 145 30.74 18.39 10.12
N LYS A 146 30.82 18.58 8.80
CA LYS A 146 30.12 19.67 8.11
C LYS A 146 28.62 19.43 8.19
N ILE A 147 27.89 20.35 8.83
CA ILE A 147 26.44 20.37 8.80
C ILE A 147 26.05 20.79 7.37
N GLU A 148 25.39 19.91 6.64
CA GLU A 148 24.92 20.24 5.29
C GLU A 148 23.97 21.45 5.33
N PRO A 149 24.08 22.37 4.34
CA PRO A 149 23.17 23.50 4.25
C PRO A 149 21.73 23.00 4.08
N PHE A 150 20.77 23.73 4.66
CA PHE A 150 19.36 23.41 4.54
C PHE A 150 18.93 23.42 3.07
N GLN A 151 18.53 22.25 2.56
CA GLN A 151 17.86 22.14 1.26
C GLN A 151 16.36 22.24 1.50
N GLU A 152 15.70 23.18 0.82
CA GLU A 152 14.25 23.30 0.85
C GLU A 152 13.63 22.02 0.27
N GLN A 153 12.87 21.30 1.08
CA GLN A 153 12.19 20.09 0.64
C GLN A 153 10.96 20.46 -0.18
N GLU A 154 10.75 19.72 -1.27
CA GLU A 154 9.53 19.87 -2.06
C GLU A 154 8.29 19.60 -1.21
N HIS A 155 7.21 20.31 -1.50
CA HIS A 155 5.97 20.13 -0.79
C HIS A 155 5.32 18.79 -1.16
N LEU A 156 5.42 17.79 -0.28
CA LEU A 156 4.94 16.41 -0.52
C LEU A 156 3.44 16.30 -0.83
N ARG A 157 2.65 17.29 -0.39
CA ARG A 157 1.20 17.36 -0.63
C ARG A 157 0.81 18.34 -1.74
N SER A 158 1.73 18.63 -2.66
CA SER A 158 1.49 19.49 -3.83
C SER A 158 0.28 19.06 -4.65
N PHE A 159 -0.01 17.76 -4.72
CA PHE A 159 -1.17 17.19 -5.42
C PHE A 159 -2.54 17.71 -4.93
N LEU A 160 -2.62 18.31 -3.74
CA LEU A 160 -3.85 18.95 -3.28
C LEU A 160 -4.15 20.24 -4.05
N ALA A 161 -3.11 20.91 -4.55
CA ALA A 161 -3.21 22.03 -5.46
C ALA A 161 -3.15 21.49 -6.90
N ASP A 162 -4.27 20.91 -7.35
CA ASP A 162 -4.42 20.48 -8.75
C ASP A 162 -4.07 21.65 -9.68
N PRO A 163 -3.13 21.47 -10.63
CA PRO A 163 -2.73 22.51 -11.58
C PRO A 163 -3.90 23.10 -12.37
N SER A 164 -4.95 22.32 -12.60
CA SER A 164 -6.17 22.77 -13.30
C SER A 164 -7.16 23.53 -12.41
N GLY A 165 -6.96 23.53 -11.08
CA GLY A 165 -7.89 24.14 -10.12
C GLY A 165 -9.20 23.36 -9.90
N ARG A 166 -9.45 22.28 -10.64
CA ARG A 166 -10.71 21.50 -10.62
C ARG A 166 -10.82 20.50 -9.47
N GLY A 167 -9.71 20.29 -8.75
CA GLY A 167 -9.65 19.35 -7.64
C GLY A 167 -9.79 17.90 -8.10
N ARG A 168 -9.21 17.56 -9.26
CA ARG A 168 -9.16 16.20 -9.82
C ARG A 168 -8.50 15.25 -8.84
N ASP A 169 -8.95 14.00 -8.86
CA ASP A 169 -8.37 12.94 -8.05
C ASP A 169 -7.31 12.19 -8.88
N GLN A 170 -6.23 11.77 -8.23
CA GLN A 170 -5.20 10.97 -8.88
C GLN A 170 -5.43 9.49 -8.62
N PHE A 171 -5.01 8.65 -9.55
CA PHE A 171 -4.94 7.20 -9.35
C PHE A 171 -3.63 6.66 -9.92
N VAL A 172 -3.18 5.53 -9.38
CA VAL A 172 -2.04 4.78 -9.91
C VAL A 172 -2.55 3.63 -10.76
N LEU A 173 -1.90 3.41 -11.90
CA LEU A 173 -2.06 2.23 -12.73
C LEU A 173 -0.77 1.42 -12.70
N TYR A 174 -0.90 0.13 -12.43
CA TYR A 174 0.16 -0.83 -12.63
C TYR A 174 -0.23 -1.79 -13.76
N ARG A 175 0.42 -1.64 -14.91
CA ARG A 175 0.17 -2.42 -16.14
C ARG A 175 1.46 -3.09 -16.60
N GLY A 176 1.44 -4.41 -16.83
CA GLY A 176 2.64 -5.15 -17.22
C GLY A 176 3.79 -4.92 -16.24
N GLU A 177 4.83 -4.21 -16.65
CA GLU A 177 6.00 -3.84 -15.84
C GLU A 177 6.07 -2.32 -15.56
N THR A 178 5.08 -1.57 -16.02
CA THR A 178 5.04 -0.11 -15.94
C THR A 178 4.06 0.34 -14.87
N VAL A 179 4.50 1.28 -14.04
CA VAL A 179 3.66 1.96 -13.07
C VAL A 179 3.57 3.42 -13.46
N GLY A 180 2.36 3.96 -13.52
CA GLY A 180 2.13 5.38 -13.75
C GLY A 180 1.09 5.96 -12.80
N VAL A 181 1.25 7.25 -12.46
CA VAL A 181 0.26 8.02 -11.72
C VAL A 181 -0.37 9.01 -12.68
N TYR A 182 -1.69 9.10 -12.65
CA TYR A 182 -2.47 9.89 -13.60
C TYR A 182 -3.50 10.75 -12.87
N TRP A 183 -3.82 11.91 -13.43
CA TRP A 183 -5.00 12.68 -13.04
C TRP A 183 -6.25 12.13 -13.72
N ASN A 184 -7.35 12.05 -12.98
CA ASN A 184 -8.62 11.69 -13.56
C ASN A 184 -9.24 12.87 -14.33
N SER A 185 -9.43 12.68 -15.63
CA SER A 185 -10.02 13.67 -16.54
C SER A 185 -11.46 13.32 -16.95
N GLU A 186 -12.22 12.62 -16.10
CA GLU A 186 -13.61 12.19 -16.37
C GLU A 186 -13.71 11.34 -17.65
N LYS A 187 -14.28 11.92 -18.72
CA LYS A 187 -14.48 11.28 -20.03
C LYS A 187 -13.21 11.31 -20.90
N ASP A 188 -12.31 12.27 -20.66
CA ASP A 188 -11.07 12.40 -21.42
C ASP A 188 -10.02 11.36 -20.97
N GLN A 189 -8.98 11.19 -21.79
CA GLN A 189 -7.84 10.36 -21.42
C GLN A 189 -7.16 10.92 -20.15
N PRO A 190 -6.77 10.03 -19.22
CA PRO A 190 -6.17 10.45 -17.98
C PRO A 190 -4.79 11.08 -18.22
N GLU A 191 -4.55 12.23 -17.61
CA GLU A 191 -3.32 13.00 -17.83
C GLU A 191 -2.16 12.36 -17.02
N PRO A 192 -1.07 11.92 -17.67
CA PRO A 192 0.05 11.29 -16.97
C PRO A 192 0.82 12.31 -16.13
N VAL A 193 0.99 12.03 -14.84
CA VAL A 193 1.86 12.80 -13.93
C VAL A 193 3.29 12.27 -14.00
N VAL A 194 3.43 10.95 -13.95
CA VAL A 194 4.71 10.25 -13.98
C VAL A 194 4.46 8.81 -14.40
N GLU A 195 5.34 8.28 -15.23
CA GLU A 195 5.32 6.88 -15.62
C GLU A 195 6.75 6.33 -15.59
N ARG A 196 6.94 5.17 -14.97
CA ARG A 196 8.25 4.51 -14.87
C ARG A 196 8.11 3.00 -15.08
N GLN A 197 8.99 2.45 -15.90
CA GLN A 197 9.14 1.00 -16.04
C GLN A 197 9.89 0.43 -14.82
N HIS A 198 9.51 -0.78 -14.42
CA HIS A 198 10.08 -1.52 -13.28
C HIS A 198 10.11 -0.71 -11.97
N TRP A 199 9.11 0.15 -11.76
CA TRP A 199 9.04 0.96 -10.54
C TRP A 199 8.81 0.10 -9.28
N THR A 200 8.12 -1.02 -9.43
CA THR A 200 7.89 -2.02 -8.37
C THR A 200 8.04 -3.41 -8.98
N GLU A 201 8.48 -4.38 -8.17
CA GLU A 201 8.56 -5.79 -8.59
C GLU A 201 7.28 -6.54 -8.22
N ALA A 202 6.68 -6.22 -7.06
CA ALA A 202 5.52 -6.93 -6.52
C ALA A 202 4.20 -6.18 -6.73
N PHE A 203 3.94 -5.14 -5.93
CA PHE A 203 2.71 -4.34 -5.97
C PHE A 203 2.99 -2.88 -5.59
N VAL A 204 2.01 -2.02 -5.80
CA VAL A 204 2.04 -0.62 -5.34
C VAL A 204 0.96 -0.39 -4.28
N GLN A 205 1.20 0.55 -3.38
CA GLN A 205 0.21 0.97 -2.38
C GLN A 205 0.42 2.42 -1.97
N TRP A 206 -0.67 3.16 -1.89
CA TRP A 206 -0.68 4.50 -1.31
C TRP A 206 -0.63 4.46 0.22
N SER A 207 0.05 5.45 0.81
CA SER A 207 -0.09 5.72 2.23
C SER A 207 -1.52 6.26 2.54
N PRO A 208 -2.03 6.11 3.78
CA PRO A 208 -3.43 6.43 4.13
C PRO A 208 -3.88 7.87 3.85
N LEU A 209 -2.97 8.85 3.79
CA LEU A 209 -3.27 10.24 3.45
C LEU A 209 -2.79 10.61 2.03
N GLY A 210 -2.33 9.63 1.26
CA GLY A 210 -1.85 9.79 -0.11
C GLY A 210 -0.57 10.58 -0.25
N THR A 211 0.19 10.84 0.84
CA THR A 211 1.45 11.59 0.75
C THR A 211 2.53 10.78 0.01
N TYR A 212 2.57 9.47 0.22
CA TYR A 212 3.60 8.57 -0.31
C TYR A 212 3.00 7.47 -1.20
N LEU A 213 3.68 7.16 -2.30
CA LEU A 213 3.48 5.93 -3.05
C LEU A 213 4.55 4.92 -2.66
N THR A 214 4.14 3.70 -2.38
CA THR A 214 5.04 2.63 -1.93
C THR A 214 5.33 1.66 -3.07
N SER A 215 6.61 1.40 -3.31
CA SER A 215 7.07 0.33 -4.20
C SER A 215 7.78 -0.76 -3.40
N VAL A 216 7.53 -2.02 -3.77
CA VAL A 216 8.06 -3.20 -3.08
C VAL A 216 9.03 -3.93 -4.00
N HIS A 217 10.23 -4.16 -3.48
CA HIS A 217 11.37 -4.79 -4.17
C HIS A 217 11.94 -5.92 -3.32
N ALA A 218 12.70 -6.83 -3.92
CA ALA A 218 13.35 -7.93 -3.20
C ALA A 218 14.29 -7.45 -2.08
N GLN A 219 14.93 -6.28 -2.24
CA GLN A 219 15.80 -5.67 -1.23
C GLN A 219 15.03 -4.97 -0.11
N GLY A 220 13.77 -4.62 -0.33
CA GLY A 220 12.95 -3.88 0.62
C GLY A 220 11.94 -2.94 0.00
N VAL A 221 11.51 -1.96 0.80
CA VAL A 221 10.41 -1.07 0.46
C VAL A 221 10.94 0.35 0.26
N GLN A 222 10.40 1.06 -0.74
CA GLN A 222 10.76 2.45 -1.01
C GLN A 222 9.52 3.33 -1.05
N LEU A 223 9.65 4.56 -0.53
CA LEU A 223 8.60 5.58 -0.60
C LEU A 223 8.97 6.67 -1.58
N TRP A 224 7.99 7.07 -2.36
CA TRP A 224 8.08 8.11 -3.38
C TRP A 224 7.05 9.20 -3.08
N GLY A 225 7.41 10.45 -3.33
CA GLY A 225 6.51 11.58 -3.07
C GLY A 225 7.07 12.88 -3.64
N GLY A 226 6.28 13.95 -3.53
CA GLY A 226 6.60 15.27 -4.09
C GLY A 226 6.27 15.39 -5.60
N PRO A 227 6.27 16.63 -6.14
CA PRO A 227 6.10 16.90 -7.58
C PRO A 227 7.09 16.14 -8.46
N SER A 228 8.36 16.03 -8.05
CA SER A 228 9.41 15.35 -8.83
C SER A 228 9.35 13.82 -8.74
N TRP A 229 8.48 13.27 -7.88
CA TRP A 229 8.46 11.83 -7.57
C TRP A 229 9.84 11.31 -7.15
N SER A 230 10.55 12.10 -6.34
CA SER A 230 11.83 11.73 -5.77
C SER A 230 11.65 10.67 -4.67
N ARG A 231 12.69 9.87 -4.48
CA ARG A 231 12.70 8.83 -3.45
C ARG A 231 12.87 9.48 -2.09
N GLN A 232 11.87 9.34 -1.23
CA GLN A 232 11.84 9.93 0.09
C GLN A 232 12.63 9.07 1.09
N ARG A 233 12.33 7.77 1.15
CA ARG A 233 12.92 6.83 2.12
C ARG A 233 13.07 5.43 1.54
N ARG A 234 14.01 4.67 2.11
CA ARG A 234 14.25 3.25 1.85
C ARG A 234 14.19 2.49 3.17
N PHE A 235 13.48 1.36 3.16
CA PHE A 235 13.37 0.46 4.28
C PHE A 235 13.94 -0.90 3.86
N PRO A 236 15.22 -1.18 4.20
CA PRO A 236 15.86 -2.43 3.82
C PRO A 236 15.29 -3.57 4.66
N HIS A 237 14.35 -4.29 4.08
CA HIS A 237 13.77 -5.50 4.63
C HIS A 237 13.69 -6.51 3.50
N PRO A 238 14.54 -7.55 3.46
CA PRO A 238 14.54 -8.48 2.35
C PRO A 238 13.19 -9.19 2.15
N PHE A 239 12.79 -9.35 0.89
CA PHE A 239 11.63 -10.14 0.45
C PHE A 239 10.30 -9.75 1.15
N VAL A 240 10.01 -8.46 1.29
CA VAL A 240 8.73 -8.01 1.86
C VAL A 240 7.55 -8.52 1.02
N ASN A 241 6.60 -9.15 1.70
CA ASN A 241 5.36 -9.63 1.10
C ASN A 241 4.16 -8.72 1.38
N LEU A 242 4.10 -8.12 2.57
CA LEU A 242 2.97 -7.29 2.99
C LEU A 242 3.45 -6.03 3.72
N ILE A 243 2.71 -4.94 3.52
CA ILE A 243 2.98 -3.63 4.15
C ILE A 243 1.71 -3.03 4.73
N ALA A 244 1.84 -2.32 5.84
CA ALA A 244 0.73 -1.63 6.49
C ALA A 244 1.20 -0.33 7.12
N PHE A 245 0.50 0.76 6.84
CA PHE A 245 0.81 2.08 7.40
C PHE A 245 0.02 2.34 8.68
N ALA A 246 0.60 3.16 9.56
CA ALA A 246 -0.16 3.83 10.59
C ALA A 246 -1.12 4.86 9.96
N PRO A 247 -2.31 5.10 10.56
CA PRO A 247 -3.30 6.05 10.03
C PRO A 247 -2.78 7.48 9.81
N ASN A 248 -1.74 7.89 10.55
CA ASN A 248 -1.14 9.22 10.49
C ASN A 248 0.14 9.30 9.64
N GLU A 249 0.49 8.23 8.91
CA GLU A 249 1.69 8.14 8.06
C GLU A 249 3.04 8.30 8.79
N ARG A 250 3.10 8.11 10.11
CA ARG A 250 4.39 8.17 10.84
C ARG A 250 5.15 6.86 10.87
N TYR A 251 4.42 5.74 10.83
CA TYR A 251 5.02 4.42 10.98
C TYR A 251 4.61 3.49 9.85
N LEU A 252 5.51 2.58 9.49
CA LEU A 252 5.31 1.55 8.49
C LEU A 252 5.63 0.18 9.09
N VAL A 253 4.69 -0.76 8.97
CA VAL A 253 4.93 -2.18 9.24
C VAL A 253 5.24 -2.86 7.92
N THR A 254 6.31 -3.64 7.93
CA THR A 254 6.70 -4.52 6.83
C THR A 254 6.76 -5.95 7.34
N TRP A 255 6.31 -6.89 6.52
CA TRP A 255 6.35 -8.31 6.83
C TRP A 255 6.91 -9.13 5.69
N SER A 256 7.80 -10.06 6.02
CA SER A 256 8.27 -11.10 5.11
C SER A 256 7.91 -12.49 5.64
N SER A 257 7.47 -13.35 4.73
CA SER A 257 7.31 -14.79 4.97
C SER A 257 8.64 -15.48 5.25
N ARG A 258 9.75 -14.93 4.75
CA ARG A 258 11.10 -15.41 5.02
C ARG A 258 11.63 -14.69 6.27
N PRO A 259 12.12 -15.42 7.29
CA PRO A 259 12.80 -14.78 8.40
C PRO A 259 13.97 -13.94 7.89
N ILE A 260 14.17 -12.78 8.51
CA ILE A 260 15.32 -11.92 8.27
C ILE A 260 16.57 -12.72 8.60
N ALA A 261 17.48 -12.82 7.64
CA ALA A 261 18.81 -13.37 7.82
C ALA A 261 19.81 -12.24 7.65
N ILE A 262 20.58 -11.94 8.69
CA ILE A 262 21.59 -10.88 8.65
C ILE A 262 22.91 -11.49 8.18
N PRO A 263 23.44 -11.07 7.01
CA PRO A 263 24.73 -11.55 6.52
C PRO A 263 25.86 -11.22 7.50
N GLU A 264 26.95 -12.00 7.47
CA GLU A 264 28.15 -11.74 8.28
C GLU A 264 28.79 -10.37 7.97
N GLU A 265 28.61 -9.88 6.74
CA GLU A 265 29.02 -8.53 6.29
C GLU A 265 28.20 -7.39 6.96
N GLY A 266 27.15 -7.73 7.72
CA GLY A 266 26.23 -6.80 8.34
C GLY A 266 25.06 -6.43 7.43
N HIS A 267 24.07 -5.73 8.00
CA HIS A 267 22.89 -5.27 7.30
C HIS A 267 22.77 -3.74 7.42
N PRO A 268 22.32 -3.01 6.37
CA PRO A 268 22.39 -1.54 6.33
C PRO A 268 21.56 -0.79 7.38
N ALA A 269 20.57 -1.44 8.01
CA ALA A 269 19.75 -0.83 9.06
C ALA A 269 19.41 -1.76 10.24
N LEU A 270 19.14 -3.03 9.96
CA LEU A 270 18.90 -4.09 10.95
C LEU A 270 20.20 -4.57 11.63
N SER A 271 20.06 -5.00 12.88
CA SER A 271 21.12 -5.47 13.78
C SER A 271 20.98 -6.97 14.07
N LEU A 272 22.01 -7.65 14.56
CA LEU A 272 21.95 -9.10 14.89
C LEU A 272 20.75 -9.50 15.76
N ASP A 273 20.22 -8.60 16.60
CA ASP A 273 19.02 -8.85 17.39
C ASP A 273 17.75 -9.01 16.54
N ASP A 274 17.76 -8.57 15.30
CA ASP A 274 16.67 -8.65 14.32
C ASP A 274 16.68 -9.95 13.51
N ASP A 275 17.74 -10.75 13.64
CA ASP A 275 17.90 -12.02 12.96
C ASP A 275 16.81 -13.03 13.38
N GLY A 276 16.27 -13.78 12.41
CA GLY A 276 15.19 -14.74 12.61
C GLY A 276 13.78 -14.15 12.78
N LYS A 277 13.62 -12.82 12.70
CA LYS A 277 12.31 -12.14 12.82
C LYS A 277 11.65 -11.92 11.46
N ASN A 278 10.35 -11.61 11.45
CA ASN A 278 9.56 -11.49 10.21
C ASN A 278 8.93 -10.10 10.03
N TYR A 279 8.68 -9.39 11.12
CA TYR A 279 8.07 -8.06 11.11
C TYR A 279 9.11 -7.02 11.47
N VAL A 280 9.05 -5.89 10.79
CA VAL A 280 9.79 -4.68 11.19
C VAL A 280 8.85 -3.49 11.17
N ILE A 281 8.83 -2.74 12.27
CA ILE A 281 8.15 -1.46 12.39
C ILE A 281 9.20 -0.36 12.21
N TRP A 282 8.98 0.48 11.20
CA TRP A 282 9.85 1.58 10.82
C TRP A 282 9.23 2.91 11.19
N ASP A 283 10.07 3.86 11.55
CA ASP A 283 9.72 5.29 11.57
C ASP A 283 9.94 5.86 10.16
N ILE A 284 8.89 6.46 9.58
CA ILE A 284 8.94 6.98 8.22
C ILE A 284 9.80 8.24 8.15
N ASP A 285 9.74 9.12 9.14
CA ASP A 285 10.47 10.39 9.11
C ASP A 285 11.99 10.14 9.18
N THR A 286 12.41 9.24 10.08
CA THR A 286 13.83 8.92 10.29
C THR A 286 14.35 7.78 9.42
N GLY A 287 13.48 6.93 8.87
CA GLY A 287 13.87 5.73 8.12
C GLY A 287 14.44 4.60 8.98
N LYS A 288 14.43 4.74 10.31
CA LYS A 288 15.07 3.80 11.23
C LYS A 288 14.11 2.69 11.68
N PRO A 289 14.60 1.45 11.88
CA PRO A 289 13.81 0.40 12.50
C PRO A 289 13.60 0.73 13.98
N ILE A 290 12.35 0.74 14.42
CA ILE A 290 12.00 0.97 15.83
C ILE A 290 12.08 -0.35 16.59
N ARG A 291 11.45 -1.39 16.03
CA ARG A 291 11.41 -2.72 16.62
C ARG A 291 11.03 -3.76 15.58
N SER A 292 11.60 -4.94 15.72
CA SER A 292 11.29 -6.13 14.95
C SER A 292 10.58 -7.20 15.79
N PHE A 293 9.79 -8.06 15.15
CA PHE A 293 9.08 -9.15 15.82
C PHE A 293 9.12 -10.45 15.01
N ALA A 294 9.24 -11.58 15.69
CA ALA A 294 9.07 -12.90 15.07
C ALA A 294 7.59 -13.16 14.77
N GLN A 295 7.33 -13.99 13.77
CA GLN A 295 6.00 -14.55 13.55
C GLN A 295 5.57 -15.41 14.72
N ILE A 296 4.31 -15.29 15.12
CA ILE A 296 3.73 -16.16 16.14
C ILE A 296 3.09 -17.31 15.40
N ASP A 297 3.59 -18.52 15.64
CA ASP A 297 2.98 -19.73 15.10
C ASP A 297 1.59 -19.89 15.69
N GLN A 298 0.58 -19.94 14.81
CA GLN A 298 -0.76 -20.30 15.22
C GLN A 298 -0.84 -21.83 15.38
N PRO A 299 -1.52 -22.36 16.41
CA PRO A 299 -1.73 -23.79 16.53
C PRO A 299 -2.47 -24.32 15.29
N VAL A 300 -2.02 -25.45 14.75
CA VAL A 300 -2.62 -26.08 13.56
C VAL A 300 -4.06 -26.48 13.87
N GLN A 301 -5.01 -25.85 13.20
CA GLN A 301 -6.41 -26.26 13.25
C GLN A 301 -6.63 -27.38 12.24
N LEU A 302 -6.88 -28.58 12.75
CA LEU A 302 -7.35 -29.73 11.97
C LEU A 302 -8.88 -29.65 11.89
N ASP A 303 -9.47 -29.95 10.74
CA ASP A 303 -10.91 -30.15 10.64
C ASP A 303 -11.34 -31.52 11.22
N GLU A 304 -12.64 -31.76 11.29
CA GLU A 304 -13.21 -33.03 11.81
C GLU A 304 -12.78 -34.25 10.97
N GLN A 305 -12.23 -34.05 9.77
CA GLN A 305 -11.68 -35.09 8.90
C GLN A 305 -10.14 -35.21 8.98
N GLY A 306 -9.47 -34.46 9.86
CA GLY A 306 -8.02 -34.50 10.04
C GLY A 306 -7.22 -33.80 8.93
N VAL A 307 -7.88 -33.02 8.06
CA VAL A 307 -7.23 -32.18 7.06
C VAL A 307 -6.86 -30.85 7.71
N LYS A 308 -5.63 -30.38 7.44
CA LYS A 308 -5.17 -29.07 7.90
C LYS A 308 -6.02 -28.00 7.22
N LYS A 309 -6.81 -27.24 7.99
CA LYS A 309 -7.43 -26.03 7.44
C LYS A 309 -6.31 -25.07 7.03
N PRO A 310 -6.38 -24.43 5.85
CA PRO A 310 -5.41 -23.41 5.48
C PRO A 310 -5.42 -22.32 6.56
N GLN A 311 -4.27 -22.10 7.20
CA GLN A 311 -4.14 -21.07 8.24
C GLN A 311 -4.40 -19.70 7.61
N LYS A 312 -5.56 -19.11 7.93
CA LYS A 312 -5.83 -17.71 7.57
C LYS A 312 -5.01 -16.83 8.49
N PHE A 313 -3.85 -16.39 8.01
CA PHE A 313 -3.02 -15.42 8.69
C PHE A 313 -3.77 -14.06 8.74
N PRO A 314 -4.18 -13.54 9.91
CA PRO A 314 -4.90 -12.28 9.98
C PRO A 314 -3.93 -11.13 9.67
N TRP A 315 -4.14 -10.47 8.53
CA TRP A 315 -3.46 -9.24 8.16
C TRP A 315 -4.43 -8.05 8.28
N PRO A 316 -4.02 -6.90 8.86
CA PRO A 316 -2.72 -6.62 9.47
C PRO A 316 -2.57 -7.21 10.88
N ALA A 317 -1.37 -7.72 11.20
CA ALA A 317 -1.06 -8.29 12.51
C ALA A 317 -0.89 -7.23 13.62
N PHE A 318 -0.44 -6.04 13.23
CA PHE A 318 -0.31 -4.87 14.09
C PHE A 318 -1.40 -3.87 13.73
N LYS A 319 -2.35 -3.65 14.64
CA LYS A 319 -3.45 -2.72 14.46
C LYS A 319 -3.17 -1.45 15.28
N TRP A 320 -3.41 -0.29 14.68
CA TRP A 320 -3.05 1.02 15.23
C TRP A 320 -4.25 1.71 15.87
N SER A 321 -4.02 2.47 16.95
CA SER A 321 -5.01 3.44 17.41
C SER A 321 -5.21 4.55 16.37
N ALA A 322 -6.36 5.22 16.39
CA ALA A 322 -6.69 6.28 15.44
C ALA A 322 -5.66 7.43 15.40
N ASP A 323 -5.02 7.72 16.53
CA ASP A 323 -3.97 8.73 16.65
C ASP A 323 -2.53 8.19 16.50
N ALA A 324 -2.41 6.87 16.29
CA ALA A 324 -1.16 6.11 16.24
C ALA A 324 -0.20 6.35 17.42
N LYS A 325 -0.74 6.63 18.62
CA LYS A 325 0.05 6.61 19.87
C LYS A 325 0.26 5.20 20.39
N TYR A 326 -0.66 4.29 20.06
CA TYR A 326 -0.59 2.89 20.45
C TYR A 326 -0.67 1.99 19.22
N VAL A 327 0.06 0.89 19.29
CA VAL A 327 -0.08 -0.23 18.35
C VAL A 327 -0.28 -1.50 19.15
N ALA A 328 -1.21 -2.34 18.72
CA ALA A 328 -1.49 -3.60 19.41
C ALA A 328 -1.28 -4.79 18.49
N ARG A 329 -0.80 -5.88 19.09
CA ARG A 329 -0.63 -7.19 18.46
C ARG A 329 -1.44 -8.23 19.22
N LEU A 330 -2.19 -9.06 18.49
CA LEU A 330 -2.92 -10.18 19.05
C LEU A 330 -1.99 -11.37 19.29
N ASN A 331 -1.97 -11.89 20.51
CA ASN A 331 -1.48 -13.23 20.83
C ASN A 331 -2.71 -14.14 20.99
N GLN A 332 -3.14 -14.75 19.90
CA GLN A 332 -4.41 -15.48 19.81
C GLN A 332 -4.55 -16.51 20.94
N GLY A 333 -5.69 -16.49 21.62
CA GLY A 333 -6.03 -17.37 22.74
C GLY A 333 -5.50 -16.94 24.11
N ASN A 334 -4.63 -15.93 24.21
CA ASN A 334 -3.92 -15.63 25.47
C ASN A 334 -3.97 -14.14 25.88
N SER A 335 -3.54 -13.23 25.02
CA SER A 335 -3.39 -11.82 25.40
C SER A 335 -3.36 -10.87 24.21
N ILE A 336 -3.60 -9.59 24.49
CA ILE A 336 -3.34 -8.49 23.56
C ILE A 336 -2.15 -7.69 24.08
N SER A 337 -1.11 -7.57 23.26
CA SER A 337 0.08 -6.78 23.59
C SER A 337 -0.07 -5.38 23.01
N VAL A 338 -0.22 -4.38 23.87
CA VAL A 338 -0.31 -2.96 23.47
C VAL A 338 1.03 -2.30 23.71
N TYR A 339 1.58 -1.66 22.68
CA TYR A 339 2.85 -0.93 22.69
C TYR A 339 2.60 0.57 22.58
N GLU A 340 3.32 1.35 23.40
CA GLU A 340 3.33 2.81 23.37
C GLU A 340 4.43 3.33 22.43
N LEU A 341 4.05 4.20 21.51
CA LEU A 341 4.96 4.83 20.56
C LEU A 341 5.39 6.21 21.06
N PRO A 342 6.63 6.66 20.78
CA PRO A 342 7.59 6.09 19.82
C PRO A 342 8.50 5.00 20.39
N LYS A 343 8.53 4.80 21.71
CA LYS A 343 9.52 3.91 22.35
C LYS A 343 9.26 2.40 22.13
N MET A 344 8.07 2.02 21.67
CA MET A 344 7.63 0.64 21.49
C MET A 344 7.76 -0.23 22.75
N ASN A 345 7.54 0.37 23.92
CA ASN A 345 7.46 -0.36 25.18
C ASN A 345 6.04 -0.88 25.39
N LEU A 346 5.89 -2.05 26.03
CA LEU A 346 4.57 -2.53 26.44
C LEU A 346 3.93 -1.54 27.43
N LEU A 347 2.63 -1.26 27.24
CA LEU A 347 1.83 -0.42 28.12
C LEU A 347 1.79 -1.01 29.54
N ASP A 348 2.30 -0.28 30.53
CA ASP A 348 2.56 -0.74 31.91
C ASP A 348 3.46 -1.98 32.00
N LYS A 349 4.35 -2.18 31.02
CA LYS A 349 5.29 -3.31 30.92
C LYS A 349 4.64 -4.70 30.93
N THR A 350 3.32 -4.78 30.73
CA THR A 350 2.56 -6.04 30.80
C THR A 350 1.57 -6.13 29.64
N ALA A 351 1.42 -7.34 29.08
CA ALA A 351 0.38 -7.59 28.10
C ALA A 351 -0.99 -7.66 28.79
N ILE A 352 -2.04 -7.23 28.10
CA ILE A 352 -3.42 -7.31 28.60
C ILE A 352 -3.85 -8.77 28.44
N LYS A 353 -3.87 -9.51 29.56
CA LYS A 353 -4.27 -10.93 29.57
C LYS A 353 -5.78 -11.03 29.35
N ILE A 354 -6.16 -11.65 28.25
CA ILE A 354 -7.55 -11.92 27.88
C ILE A 354 -7.58 -13.36 27.37
N GLU A 355 -7.95 -14.26 28.26
CA GLU A 355 -8.01 -15.69 27.97
C GLU A 355 -9.01 -15.96 26.84
N GLY A 356 -8.57 -16.72 25.83
CA GLY A 356 -9.43 -17.07 24.70
C GLY A 356 -9.63 -15.97 23.66
N VAL A 357 -8.89 -14.86 23.69
CA VAL A 357 -9.09 -13.79 22.70
C VAL A 357 -8.88 -14.28 21.26
N MET A 358 -9.87 -14.09 20.41
CA MET A 358 -9.84 -14.59 19.02
C MET A 358 -9.56 -13.49 18.01
N ASP A 359 -10.10 -12.30 18.22
CA ASP A 359 -9.86 -11.11 17.39
C ASP A 359 -10.07 -9.84 18.22
N PHE A 360 -9.53 -8.73 17.72
CA PHE A 360 -9.70 -7.40 18.30
C PHE A 360 -9.63 -6.33 17.21
N GLU A 361 -10.33 -5.21 17.37
CA GLU A 361 -10.30 -4.08 16.45
C GLU A 361 -10.24 -2.75 17.19
N TRP A 362 -9.39 -1.83 16.73
CA TRP A 362 -9.35 -0.46 17.25
C TRP A 362 -10.50 0.37 16.67
N ALA A 363 -10.96 1.34 17.45
CA ALA A 363 -11.80 2.40 16.93
C ALA A 363 -11.04 3.17 15.82
N PRO A 364 -11.63 3.32 14.62
CA PRO A 364 -10.97 3.94 13.46
C PRO A 364 -10.80 5.46 13.61
N ALA A 365 -11.59 6.10 14.47
CA ALA A 365 -11.48 7.50 14.84
C ALA A 365 -11.31 7.64 16.35
N THR A 366 -10.81 8.80 16.79
CA THR A 366 -10.71 9.09 18.23
C THR A 366 -12.12 9.18 18.81
N PRO A 367 -12.48 8.31 19.77
CA PRO A 367 -13.83 8.22 20.30
C PRO A 367 -14.19 9.48 21.10
N GLN A 368 -15.43 9.94 20.94
CA GLN A 368 -15.98 11.08 21.68
C GLN A 368 -17.22 10.61 22.42
N ARG A 369 -17.07 10.32 23.72
CA ARG A 369 -18.16 9.87 24.58
C ARG A 369 -18.62 11.02 25.46
N ASP A 370 -19.92 11.28 25.51
CA ASP A 370 -20.48 12.44 26.21
C ASP A 370 -20.08 12.53 27.70
N SER A 371 -19.83 11.38 28.33
CA SER A 371 -19.47 11.29 29.75
C SER A 371 -17.98 11.46 30.04
N ILE A 372 -17.09 11.40 29.04
CA ILE A 372 -15.64 11.34 29.24
C ILE A 372 -14.96 12.56 28.61
N LYS A 373 -14.26 13.33 29.44
CA LYS A 373 -13.46 14.49 29.00
C LYS A 373 -11.96 14.20 28.94
N THR A 374 -11.53 13.06 29.45
CA THR A 374 -10.14 12.61 29.43
C THR A 374 -9.83 11.90 28.11
N TYR A 375 -8.56 11.89 27.73
CA TYR A 375 -8.11 11.15 26.55
C TYR A 375 -8.38 9.65 26.71
N GLU A 376 -9.03 9.06 25.71
CA GLU A 376 -9.19 7.62 25.57
C GLU A 376 -9.10 7.18 24.12
N GLN A 377 -8.58 5.96 23.91
CA GLN A 377 -8.73 5.19 22.69
C GLN A 377 -9.51 3.93 23.04
N LEU A 378 -10.39 3.49 22.15
CA LEU A 378 -11.20 2.30 22.36
C LEU A 378 -10.74 1.20 21.42
N PHE A 379 -10.69 -0.03 21.93
CA PHE A 379 -10.70 -1.21 21.09
C PHE A 379 -11.73 -2.20 21.60
N CYS A 380 -12.31 -2.97 20.69
CA CYS A 380 -13.18 -4.09 21.01
C CYS A 380 -12.45 -5.40 20.79
N PHE A 381 -12.83 -6.42 21.55
CA PHE A 381 -12.29 -7.77 21.44
C PHE A 381 -13.40 -8.78 21.71
N TRP A 382 -13.21 -10.01 21.24
CA TRP A 382 -14.14 -11.08 21.55
C TRP A 382 -13.43 -12.38 21.97
N THR A 383 -14.09 -13.12 22.85
CA THR A 383 -13.69 -14.44 23.34
C THR A 383 -14.82 -15.44 23.09
N PRO A 384 -14.54 -16.66 22.63
CA PRO A 384 -15.53 -17.71 22.45
C PRO A 384 -15.95 -18.28 23.80
N GLU A 385 -16.90 -19.21 23.78
CA GLU A 385 -17.29 -19.97 24.97
C GLU A 385 -16.14 -20.87 25.43
N ILE A 386 -15.76 -20.76 26.70
CA ILE A 386 -14.68 -21.56 27.30
C ILE A 386 -15.19 -22.19 28.60
N GLY A 387 -15.37 -23.51 28.58
CA GLY A 387 -15.90 -24.25 29.72
C GLY A 387 -17.30 -23.75 30.10
N SER A 388 -17.45 -23.20 31.31
CA SER A 388 -18.71 -22.60 31.78
C SER A 388 -18.84 -21.11 31.46
N ASN A 389 -17.79 -20.46 30.95
CA ASN A 389 -17.82 -19.04 30.65
C ASN A 389 -18.48 -18.80 29.28
N PRO A 390 -19.49 -17.92 29.19
CA PRO A 390 -20.12 -17.59 27.92
C PRO A 390 -19.15 -16.84 27.00
N ALA A 391 -19.46 -16.82 25.70
CA ALA A 391 -18.76 -15.94 24.77
C ALA A 391 -18.95 -14.50 25.22
N LYS A 392 -17.88 -13.70 25.10
CA LYS A 392 -17.89 -12.32 25.60
C LYS A 392 -17.32 -11.40 24.54
N VAL A 393 -18.03 -10.31 24.28
CA VAL A 393 -17.51 -9.16 23.55
C VAL A 393 -17.26 -8.05 24.55
N GLY A 394 -16.03 -7.56 24.59
CA GLY A 394 -15.61 -6.48 25.48
C GLY A 394 -15.20 -5.25 24.68
N LEU A 395 -15.65 -4.09 25.15
CA LEU A 395 -15.15 -2.78 24.73
C LEU A 395 -14.25 -2.24 25.85
N MET A 396 -12.97 -2.01 25.55
CA MET A 396 -11.96 -1.57 26.52
C MET A 396 -11.43 -0.19 26.16
N SER A 397 -11.17 0.63 27.19
CA SER A 397 -10.53 1.94 27.09
C SER A 397 -9.03 1.86 27.36
N ILE A 398 -8.24 2.58 26.57
CA ILE A 398 -6.78 2.69 26.68
C ILE A 398 -6.42 4.17 26.81
N PRO A 399 -5.57 4.56 27.79
CA PRO A 399 -4.68 3.70 28.59
C PRO A 399 -5.26 3.11 29.88
N SER A 400 -6.49 3.44 30.29
CA SER A 400 -7.02 3.02 31.60
C SER A 400 -7.19 1.51 31.78
N LYS A 401 -7.27 0.73 30.69
CA LYS A 401 -7.57 -0.71 30.65
C LYS A 401 -8.93 -1.08 31.25
N GLU A 402 -9.80 -0.09 31.43
CA GLU A 402 -11.15 -0.31 31.96
C GLU A 402 -12.07 -0.89 30.87
N ILE A 403 -12.86 -1.90 31.23
CA ILE A 403 -13.91 -2.43 30.35
C ILE A 403 -15.10 -1.48 30.43
N VAL A 404 -15.30 -0.70 29.37
CA VAL A 404 -16.39 0.26 29.23
C VAL A 404 -17.73 -0.46 29.16
N ARG A 405 -17.80 -1.52 28.36
CA ARG A 405 -19.00 -2.32 28.16
C ARG A 405 -18.61 -3.75 27.85
N SER A 406 -19.38 -4.71 28.34
CA SER A 406 -19.27 -6.10 27.92
C SER A 406 -20.64 -6.69 27.63
N LEU A 407 -20.69 -7.51 26.60
CA LEU A 407 -21.86 -8.28 26.20
C LEU A 407 -21.53 -9.77 26.31
N ASN A 408 -22.40 -10.53 26.97
CA ASN A 408 -22.28 -11.98 27.05
C ASN A 408 -23.23 -12.59 26.02
N LEU A 409 -22.74 -13.57 25.28
CA LEU A 409 -23.42 -14.23 24.18
C LEU A 409 -23.39 -15.75 24.39
N PHE A 410 -24.38 -16.45 23.84
CA PHE A 410 -24.54 -17.90 23.97
C PHE A 410 -24.73 -18.55 22.60
N SER A 411 -24.28 -19.79 22.47
CA SER A 411 -24.29 -20.60 21.24
C SER A 411 -23.59 -19.90 20.07
N VAL A 412 -22.44 -19.26 20.33
CA VAL A 412 -21.66 -18.51 19.33
C VAL A 412 -20.70 -19.43 18.59
N THR A 413 -20.69 -19.34 17.26
CA THR A 413 -19.71 -20.03 16.40
C THR A 413 -18.56 -19.10 16.02
N ASP A 414 -18.88 -17.89 15.55
CA ASP A 414 -17.90 -16.86 15.18
C ASP A 414 -18.48 -15.47 15.45
N ALA A 415 -17.59 -14.49 15.68
CA ALA A 415 -17.96 -13.10 15.80
C ALA A 415 -17.03 -12.21 14.98
N LYS A 416 -17.61 -11.27 14.21
CA LYS A 416 -16.87 -10.24 13.48
C LYS A 416 -17.21 -8.86 14.02
N LEU A 417 -16.18 -8.02 14.12
CA LEU A 417 -16.24 -6.70 14.73
C LEU A 417 -16.19 -5.65 13.61
N HIS A 418 -17.26 -4.88 13.43
CA HIS A 418 -17.37 -3.86 12.38
C HIS A 418 -17.57 -2.48 13.00
N TRP A 419 -16.53 -1.65 12.92
CA TRP A 419 -16.58 -0.26 13.36
C TRP A 419 -17.12 0.68 12.29
N GLN A 420 -17.93 1.64 12.71
CA GLN A 420 -18.27 2.79 11.88
C GLN A 420 -17.08 3.78 11.86
N SER A 421 -16.87 4.48 10.74
CA SER A 421 -15.68 5.29 10.46
C SER A 421 -15.38 6.40 11.48
N ASP A 422 -16.41 6.99 12.09
CA ASP A 422 -16.29 8.03 13.13
C ASP A 422 -16.30 7.42 14.55
N ALA A 423 -16.16 6.10 14.67
CA ALA A 423 -16.27 5.34 15.90
C ALA A 423 -17.58 5.61 16.67
N ALA A 424 -18.65 5.98 15.95
CA ALA A 424 -19.95 6.28 16.57
C ALA A 424 -20.70 5.00 16.96
N TYR A 425 -20.56 3.96 16.13
CA TYR A 425 -21.21 2.67 16.29
C TYR A 425 -20.19 1.53 16.13
N LEU A 426 -20.43 0.45 16.84
CA LEU A 426 -19.75 -0.83 16.66
C LEU A 426 -20.82 -1.90 16.46
N CYS A 427 -20.80 -2.57 15.31
CA CYS A 427 -21.63 -3.74 15.06
C CYS A 427 -20.81 -5.00 15.34
N VAL A 428 -21.35 -5.89 16.18
CA VAL A 428 -20.83 -7.25 16.33
C VAL A 428 -21.74 -8.17 15.54
N LYS A 429 -21.21 -8.72 14.45
CA LYS A 429 -21.87 -9.77 13.66
C LYS A 429 -21.63 -11.09 14.36
N VAL A 430 -22.66 -11.68 14.97
CA VAL A 430 -22.55 -12.92 15.75
C VAL A 430 -23.24 -14.04 14.99
N ASP A 431 -22.47 -15.03 14.56
CA ASP A 431 -23.01 -16.24 13.93
C ASP A 431 -23.32 -17.25 15.04
N ARG A 432 -24.62 -17.47 15.29
CA ARG A 432 -25.12 -18.39 16.31
C ARG A 432 -25.48 -19.73 15.68
N HIS A 433 -25.17 -20.82 16.36
CA HIS A 433 -25.64 -22.14 15.97
C HIS A 433 -26.87 -22.55 16.80
N SER A 434 -27.76 -23.34 16.20
CA SER A 434 -28.84 -23.98 16.95
C SER A 434 -28.29 -24.99 17.95
N LYS A 435 -29.08 -25.36 18.98
CA LYS A 435 -28.69 -26.39 19.97
C LYS A 435 -28.27 -27.73 19.34
N SER A 436 -28.82 -28.06 18.15
CA SER A 436 -28.47 -29.26 17.39
C SER A 436 -27.22 -29.10 16.51
N LYS A 437 -26.66 -27.89 16.42
CA LYS A 437 -25.54 -27.47 15.54
C LYS A 437 -25.80 -27.69 14.04
N LYS A 438 -27.06 -27.84 13.64
CA LYS A 438 -27.44 -28.13 12.24
C LYS A 438 -27.80 -26.90 11.41
N SER A 439 -28.00 -25.75 12.05
CA SER A 439 -28.41 -24.52 11.39
C SER A 439 -27.70 -23.35 12.02
N GLN A 440 -27.31 -22.37 11.21
CA GLN A 440 -26.74 -21.11 11.67
C GLN A 440 -27.73 -19.96 11.46
N ALA A 441 -27.73 -19.02 12.40
CA ALA A 441 -28.48 -17.78 12.32
C ALA A 441 -27.58 -16.63 12.78
N THR A 442 -27.61 -15.51 12.06
CA THR A 442 -26.77 -14.36 12.41
C THR A 442 -27.59 -13.31 13.16
N THR A 443 -27.08 -12.86 14.30
CA THR A 443 -27.62 -11.72 15.05
C THR A 443 -26.64 -10.56 15.00
N LEU A 444 -27.12 -9.34 14.83
CA LEU A 444 -26.30 -8.13 14.87
C LEU A 444 -26.51 -7.39 16.19
N GLU A 445 -25.42 -7.18 16.92
CA GLU A 445 -25.42 -6.45 18.20
C GLU A 445 -24.73 -5.10 17.99
N ILE A 446 -25.51 -4.01 18.02
CA ILE A 446 -25.04 -2.66 17.70
C ILE A 446 -24.82 -1.86 18.99
N PHE A 447 -23.58 -1.48 19.24
CA PHE A 447 -23.15 -0.66 20.37
C PHE A 447 -23.18 0.81 19.95
N ARG A 448 -23.91 1.66 20.68
CA ARG A 448 -23.94 3.11 20.46
C ARG A 448 -22.89 3.78 21.32
N VAL A 449 -21.69 3.98 20.77
CA VAL A 449 -20.50 4.33 21.56
C VAL A 449 -20.57 5.74 22.14
N LYS A 450 -21.13 6.70 21.38
CA LYS A 450 -21.25 8.11 21.81
C LYS A 450 -22.20 8.30 22.99
N GLU A 451 -23.25 7.48 23.08
CA GLU A 451 -24.29 7.58 24.08
C GLU A 451 -23.80 7.13 25.47
N LYS A 452 -24.37 7.76 26.53
CA LYS A 452 -24.01 7.43 27.91
C LYS A 452 -24.31 5.97 28.24
N GLY A 453 -23.29 5.25 28.72
CA GLY A 453 -23.40 3.85 29.11
C GLY A 453 -23.29 2.84 27.97
N VAL A 454 -23.08 3.31 26.72
CA VAL A 454 -22.93 2.49 25.51
C VAL A 454 -24.06 1.45 25.40
N PRO A 455 -25.32 1.90 25.16
CA PRO A 455 -26.44 0.98 25.00
C PRO A 455 -26.20 0.05 23.80
N VAL A 456 -26.69 -1.18 23.95
CA VAL A 456 -26.57 -2.23 22.95
C VAL A 456 -27.97 -2.53 22.42
N GLU A 457 -28.11 -2.42 21.11
CA GLU A 457 -29.34 -2.73 20.38
C GLU A 457 -29.16 -4.03 19.61
N VAL A 458 -30.16 -4.91 19.67
CA VAL A 458 -30.13 -6.21 18.98
C VAL A 458 -31.02 -6.13 17.76
N VAL A 459 -30.46 -6.37 16.57
CA VAL A 459 -31.21 -6.51 15.33
C VAL A 459 -31.40 -8.01 15.05
N ASP A 460 -32.59 -8.51 15.41
CA ASP A 460 -32.98 -9.93 15.28
C ASP A 460 -33.96 -10.19 14.12
N THR A 461 -34.14 -9.21 13.22
CA THR A 461 -35.00 -9.38 12.04
C THR A 461 -34.35 -10.25 10.94
N ILE A 462 -33.09 -10.66 11.13
CA ILE A 462 -32.29 -11.36 10.13
C ILE A 462 -32.40 -12.87 10.38
N LYS A 463 -33.02 -13.57 9.44
CA LYS A 463 -33.22 -15.03 9.54
C LYS A 463 -32.09 -15.84 8.90
N ASP A 464 -31.39 -15.23 7.96
CA ASP A 464 -30.38 -15.87 7.13
C ASP A 464 -28.95 -15.56 7.62
N THR A 465 -27.95 -16.26 7.08
CA THR A 465 -26.55 -16.02 7.45
C THR A 465 -26.03 -14.77 6.75
N VAL A 466 -25.43 -13.84 7.49
CA VAL A 466 -24.82 -12.62 6.93
C VAL A 466 -23.41 -12.94 6.44
N ILE A 467 -23.18 -12.78 5.14
CA ILE A 467 -21.87 -12.98 4.51
C ILE A 467 -21.04 -11.70 4.45
N ASN A 468 -21.70 -10.55 4.30
CA ASN A 468 -21.03 -9.26 4.21
C ASN A 468 -21.83 -8.17 4.95
N PHE A 469 -21.12 -7.25 5.58
CA PHE A 469 -21.67 -6.15 6.37
C PHE A 469 -20.82 -4.91 6.12
N ALA A 470 -21.47 -3.78 5.82
CA ALA A 470 -20.77 -2.50 5.65
C ALA A 470 -21.57 -1.33 6.22
N TRP A 471 -20.91 -0.58 7.12
CA TRP A 471 -21.39 0.72 7.61
C TRP A 471 -21.25 1.80 6.53
N GLU A 472 -22.18 2.73 6.52
CA GLU A 472 -22.02 3.99 5.81
C GLU A 472 -20.90 4.84 6.44
N PRO A 473 -19.91 5.29 5.65
CA PRO A 473 -18.91 6.24 6.11
C PRO A 473 -19.55 7.54 6.59
N LYS A 474 -19.25 7.96 7.82
CA LYS A 474 -19.75 9.19 8.47
C LYS A 474 -21.28 9.25 8.61
N GLY A 475 -21.96 8.12 8.40
CA GLY A 475 -23.40 7.97 8.58
C GLY A 475 -23.76 6.97 9.66
N ASP A 476 -25.06 6.73 9.78
CA ASP A 476 -25.67 5.78 10.71
C ASP A 476 -26.34 4.60 9.97
N ARG A 477 -26.33 4.56 8.64
CA ARG A 477 -26.96 3.49 7.86
C ARG A 477 -25.98 2.34 7.62
N PHE A 478 -26.51 1.16 7.34
CA PHE A 478 -25.69 0.02 6.95
C PHE A 478 -26.43 -0.90 5.99
N VAL A 479 -25.64 -1.67 5.24
CA VAL A 479 -26.15 -2.70 4.33
C VAL A 479 -25.55 -4.04 4.72
N ILE A 480 -26.36 -5.08 4.58
CA ILE A 480 -25.93 -6.46 4.75
C ILE A 480 -26.25 -7.25 3.50
N ILE A 481 -25.40 -8.25 3.22
CA ILE A 481 -25.69 -9.30 2.25
C ILE A 481 -25.88 -10.59 3.03
N THR A 482 -27.02 -11.24 2.82
CA THR A 482 -27.36 -12.51 3.41
C THR A 482 -27.36 -13.62 2.36
N THR A 483 -27.09 -14.84 2.81
CA THR A 483 -27.24 -16.04 2.01
C THR A 483 -28.09 -17.05 2.75
N THR A 484 -28.90 -17.78 1.99
CA THR A 484 -29.57 -18.97 2.51
C THR A 484 -28.54 -20.09 2.65
N GLU A 485 -28.56 -20.81 3.77
CA GLU A 485 -27.68 -21.95 4.01
C GLU A 485 -28.24 -23.16 3.24
N PRO A 486 -27.53 -23.71 2.23
CA PRO A 486 -28.05 -24.84 1.47
C PRO A 486 -27.98 -26.11 2.32
N VAL A 487 -29.05 -26.91 2.29
CA VAL A 487 -29.08 -28.20 2.99
C VAL A 487 -28.28 -29.23 2.17
N GLY A 488 -26.96 -29.20 2.32
CA GLY A 488 -26.02 -30.12 1.65
C GLY A 488 -25.17 -29.47 0.54
N PRO A 489 -24.19 -30.20 -0.01
CA PRO A 489 -23.35 -29.70 -1.10
C PRO A 489 -24.20 -29.53 -2.35
N THR A 490 -24.39 -28.28 -2.77
CA THR A 490 -25.12 -27.91 -3.98
C THR A 490 -24.14 -27.49 -5.06
N ALA A 491 -24.38 -27.89 -6.31
CA ALA A 491 -23.51 -27.57 -7.45
C ALA A 491 -23.59 -26.08 -7.86
N VAL A 492 -24.65 -25.39 -7.44
CA VAL A 492 -24.88 -23.97 -7.70
C VAL A 492 -24.93 -23.25 -6.36
N ALA A 493 -24.14 -22.19 -6.21
CA ALA A 493 -24.15 -21.38 -5.00
C ALA A 493 -25.57 -20.79 -4.76
N PRO A 494 -26.04 -20.77 -3.51
CA PRO A 494 -27.34 -20.16 -3.18
C PRO A 494 -27.34 -18.69 -3.59
N LYS A 495 -28.50 -18.22 -4.08
CA LYS A 495 -28.70 -16.81 -4.35
C LYS A 495 -28.62 -16.01 -3.04
N THR A 496 -28.07 -14.81 -3.16
CA THR A 496 -27.91 -13.85 -2.08
C THR A 496 -29.10 -12.88 -2.04
N SER A 497 -29.30 -12.27 -0.88
CA SER A 497 -30.24 -11.18 -0.68
C SER A 497 -29.52 -9.98 -0.07
N VAL A 498 -29.87 -8.77 -0.51
CA VAL A 498 -29.25 -7.52 -0.04
C VAL A 498 -30.28 -6.78 0.80
N ALA A 499 -29.98 -6.52 2.06
CA ALA A 499 -30.90 -5.83 2.98
C ALA A 499 -30.31 -4.51 3.48
N PHE A 500 -31.12 -3.46 3.40
CA PHE A 500 -30.78 -2.10 3.80
C PHE A 500 -31.38 -1.79 5.17
N PHE A 501 -30.59 -1.15 6.04
CA PHE A 501 -31.01 -0.76 7.38
C PHE A 501 -30.74 0.72 7.62
N CYS A 502 -31.67 1.37 8.30
CA CYS A 502 -31.55 2.76 8.70
C CYS A 502 -32.24 3.00 10.05
N PRO A 503 -31.85 4.03 10.80
CA PRO A 503 -32.55 4.38 12.02
C PRO A 503 -33.92 5.00 11.72
N GLU A 504 -34.87 4.78 12.63
CA GLU A 504 -36.15 5.47 12.61
C GLU A 504 -36.01 6.96 12.93
N LYS A 505 -36.93 7.77 12.42
CA LYS A 505 -37.08 9.17 12.86
C LYS A 505 -37.55 9.20 14.31
N ALA A 506 -36.67 9.59 15.21
CA ALA A 506 -37.04 9.89 16.59
C ALA A 506 -37.37 11.38 16.79
N LYS A 507 -38.14 11.70 17.84
CA LYS A 507 -38.44 13.09 18.21
C LYS A 507 -37.23 13.70 18.92
N GLY A 508 -36.71 14.80 18.39
CA GLY A 508 -35.57 15.52 18.97
C GLY A 508 -34.24 15.13 18.29
N ASN A 509 -33.12 15.28 19.01
CA ASN A 509 -31.78 14.99 18.50
C ASN A 509 -31.27 13.59 18.91
N THR A 510 -32.18 12.65 19.19
CA THR A 510 -31.87 11.27 19.55
C THR A 510 -31.95 10.38 18.32
N ILE A 511 -31.10 9.35 18.24
CA ILE A 511 -31.12 8.38 17.14
C ILE A 511 -32.19 7.31 17.46
N GLY A 512 -33.11 7.06 16.53
CA GLY A 512 -34.12 6.01 16.66
C GLY A 512 -33.53 4.60 16.62
N ASN A 513 -34.37 3.58 16.77
CA ASN A 513 -33.92 2.18 16.63
C ASN A 513 -33.61 1.87 15.16
N PHE A 514 -32.69 0.94 14.92
CA PHE A 514 -32.38 0.44 13.59
C PHE A 514 -33.53 -0.44 13.09
N LYS A 515 -34.08 -0.05 11.94
CA LYS A 515 -35.11 -0.83 11.25
C LYS A 515 -34.67 -1.23 9.86
N HIS A 516 -35.23 -2.36 9.45
CA HIS A 516 -35.15 -2.85 8.09
C HIS A 516 -35.91 -1.89 7.16
N LEU A 517 -35.24 -1.48 6.08
CA LEU A 517 -35.79 -0.59 5.05
C LEU A 517 -36.34 -1.40 3.88
N ARG A 518 -35.49 -2.20 3.23
CA ARG A 518 -35.85 -3.00 2.06
C ARG A 518 -34.91 -4.18 1.91
N THR A 519 -35.43 -5.28 1.37
CA THR A 519 -34.62 -6.44 0.92
C THR A 519 -34.76 -6.60 -0.58
N LEU A 520 -33.64 -6.84 -1.25
CA LEU A 520 -33.57 -7.25 -2.64
C LEU A 520 -33.19 -8.73 -2.68
N ASP A 521 -34.17 -9.58 -2.95
CA ASP A 521 -33.99 -11.03 -2.99
C ASP A 521 -33.49 -11.53 -4.34
N LYS A 522 -32.91 -12.74 -4.34
CA LYS A 522 -32.51 -13.49 -5.55
C LYS A 522 -31.43 -12.80 -6.40
N LYS A 523 -30.52 -12.08 -5.74
CA LYS A 523 -29.32 -11.47 -6.34
C LYS A 523 -28.11 -12.42 -6.27
N ASN A 524 -27.02 -12.07 -6.94
CA ASN A 524 -25.73 -12.77 -6.85
C ASN A 524 -24.63 -11.92 -6.20
N SER A 525 -25.00 -10.76 -5.65
CA SER A 525 -24.10 -9.76 -5.08
C SER A 525 -23.35 -10.30 -3.86
N ASN A 526 -22.08 -9.96 -3.74
CA ASN A 526 -21.23 -10.43 -2.64
C ASN A 526 -20.40 -9.31 -1.98
N ALA A 527 -20.35 -8.12 -2.58
CA ALA A 527 -19.58 -6.99 -2.09
C ALA A 527 -20.42 -5.71 -1.98
N ILE A 528 -20.11 -4.90 -0.96
CA ILE A 528 -20.75 -3.62 -0.68
C ILE A 528 -19.66 -2.55 -0.69
N PHE A 529 -19.81 -1.52 -1.53
CA PHE A 529 -18.88 -0.41 -1.63
C PHE A 529 -19.61 0.91 -1.42
N TRP A 530 -19.41 1.51 -0.25
CA TRP A 530 -19.98 2.82 0.08
C TRP A 530 -19.12 3.97 -0.45
N SER A 531 -19.78 5.04 -0.89
CA SER A 531 -19.10 6.30 -1.14
C SER A 531 -18.46 6.83 0.15
N PRO A 532 -17.20 7.32 0.12
CA PRO A 532 -16.52 7.89 1.30
C PRO A 532 -17.23 9.10 1.94
N LYS A 533 -18.20 9.69 1.24
CA LYS A 533 -19.06 10.78 1.76
C LYS A 533 -20.41 10.29 2.30
N GLY A 534 -20.70 9.00 2.21
CA GLY A 534 -22.01 8.42 2.50
C GLY A 534 -23.00 8.61 1.33
N ARG A 535 -24.29 8.44 1.63
CA ARG A 535 -25.46 8.54 0.72
C ARG A 535 -25.52 7.48 -0.40
N PHE A 536 -24.45 7.32 -1.17
CA PHE A 536 -24.40 6.40 -2.31
C PHE A 536 -23.70 5.09 -1.96
N VAL A 537 -24.22 3.98 -2.48
CA VAL A 537 -23.63 2.64 -2.32
C VAL A 537 -23.71 1.86 -3.63
N VAL A 538 -22.61 1.19 -3.97
CA VAL A 538 -22.55 0.21 -5.06
C VAL A 538 -22.61 -1.19 -4.46
N ILE A 539 -23.56 -1.97 -4.92
CA ILE A 539 -23.68 -3.39 -4.60
C ILE A 539 -23.19 -4.17 -5.81
N ALA A 540 -22.09 -4.89 -5.63
CA ALA A 540 -21.36 -5.51 -6.71
C ALA A 540 -21.30 -7.04 -6.58
N THR A 541 -21.22 -7.69 -7.73
CA THR A 541 -20.84 -9.10 -7.84
C THR A 541 -19.40 -9.17 -8.37
N ILE A 542 -18.44 -9.39 -7.47
CA ILE A 542 -17.01 -9.54 -7.85
C ILE A 542 -16.58 -11.00 -7.79
N HIS A 543 -15.52 -11.37 -8.50
CA HIS A 543 -14.96 -12.74 -8.48
C HIS A 543 -15.95 -13.84 -8.89
N ASN A 544 -16.91 -13.50 -9.76
CA ASN A 544 -17.86 -14.44 -10.32
C ASN A 544 -17.74 -14.44 -11.85
N GLN A 545 -17.65 -15.62 -12.44
CA GLN A 545 -17.49 -15.78 -13.90
C GLN A 545 -18.82 -15.63 -14.66
N GLN A 546 -19.96 -15.73 -13.97
CA GLN A 546 -21.29 -15.77 -14.59
C GLN A 546 -22.11 -14.50 -14.38
N SER A 547 -21.72 -13.63 -13.46
CA SER A 547 -22.47 -12.41 -13.12
C SER A 547 -21.51 -11.35 -12.63
N SER A 548 -21.68 -10.15 -13.15
CA SER A 548 -20.81 -8.98 -12.94
C SER A 548 -21.62 -7.71 -12.69
N ASP A 549 -22.85 -7.90 -12.22
CA ASP A 549 -23.81 -6.81 -12.01
C ASP A 549 -23.31 -5.83 -10.93
N LEU A 550 -23.42 -4.54 -11.26
CA LEU A 550 -23.11 -3.40 -10.39
C LEU A 550 -24.38 -2.58 -10.22
N ASP A 551 -25.04 -2.70 -9.06
CA ASP A 551 -26.25 -1.93 -8.75
C ASP A 551 -25.89 -0.67 -7.94
N PHE A 552 -26.22 0.51 -8.47
CA PHE A 552 -25.97 1.82 -7.85
C PHE A 552 -27.22 2.31 -7.11
N PHE A 553 -27.11 2.55 -5.81
CA PHE A 553 -28.21 3.02 -4.98
C PHE A 553 -27.94 4.40 -4.37
N ASP A 554 -28.98 5.22 -4.30
CA ASP A 554 -29.04 6.46 -3.50
C ASP A 554 -29.96 6.22 -2.29
N LEU A 555 -29.45 6.46 -1.08
CA LEU A 555 -30.23 6.34 0.16
C LEU A 555 -30.87 7.65 0.64
N ASP A 556 -30.57 8.78 0.00
CA ASP A 556 -31.20 10.08 0.26
C ASP A 556 -31.81 10.67 -1.01
N PHE A 557 -32.52 9.84 -1.77
CA PHE A 557 -33.16 10.30 -3.00
C PHE A 557 -34.19 11.41 -2.68
N GLU A 558 -34.14 12.51 -3.44
CA GLU A 558 -34.96 13.71 -3.19
C GLU A 558 -36.41 13.60 -3.70
N GLY A 559 -36.72 12.54 -4.46
CA GLY A 559 -38.07 12.28 -4.97
C GLY A 559 -39.07 11.83 -3.90
N GLU A 560 -40.26 11.41 -4.36
CA GLU A 560 -41.33 10.95 -3.46
C GLU A 560 -40.90 9.73 -2.64
N LYS A 561 -41.05 9.82 -1.31
CA LYS A 561 -40.81 8.69 -0.41
C LYS A 561 -42.02 7.76 -0.42
N PRO A 562 -41.84 6.45 -0.58
CA PRO A 562 -42.92 5.48 -0.40
C PRO A 562 -43.58 5.63 0.97
N GLU A 563 -44.91 5.47 1.05
CA GLU A 563 -45.64 5.65 2.30
C GLU A 563 -45.18 4.68 3.41
N SER A 564 -44.71 3.48 3.03
CA SER A 564 -44.13 2.49 3.93
C SER A 564 -42.87 2.97 4.66
N ASP A 565 -42.14 3.92 4.06
CA ASP A 565 -40.81 4.35 4.51
C ASP A 565 -40.86 5.75 5.15
N LYS A 566 -42.07 6.31 5.34
CA LYS A 566 -42.29 7.69 5.80
C LYS A 566 -41.64 8.00 7.16
N ASP A 567 -41.63 7.01 8.05
CA ASP A 567 -41.08 7.12 9.42
C ASP A 567 -39.59 6.78 9.49
N LEU A 568 -38.97 6.42 8.35
CA LEU A 568 -37.55 6.10 8.25
C LEU A 568 -36.73 7.31 7.79
N THR A 569 -35.45 7.30 8.13
CA THR A 569 -34.52 8.40 7.81
C THR A 569 -34.09 8.39 6.34
N ALA A 570 -34.02 7.23 5.69
CA ALA A 570 -33.57 7.07 4.31
C ALA A 570 -34.71 7.17 3.27
N ASN A 571 -34.35 7.36 2.00
CA ASN A 571 -35.18 7.14 0.81
C ASN A 571 -34.36 6.37 -0.23
N LEU A 572 -34.58 5.06 -0.32
CA LEU A 572 -33.79 4.18 -1.16
C LEU A 572 -34.33 4.16 -2.59
N GLN A 573 -33.47 4.53 -3.54
CA GLN A 573 -33.72 4.46 -4.97
C GLN A 573 -32.57 3.72 -5.68
N LEU A 574 -32.92 2.80 -6.59
CA LEU A 574 -31.96 2.25 -7.55
C LEU A 574 -31.77 3.30 -8.66
N MET A 575 -30.53 3.75 -8.84
CA MET A 575 -30.18 4.81 -9.80
C MET A 575 -29.83 4.21 -11.16
N ASN A 576 -28.94 3.23 -11.18
CA ASN A 576 -28.57 2.51 -12.39
C ASN A 576 -28.07 1.10 -12.06
N THR A 577 -28.09 0.23 -13.07
CA THR A 577 -27.42 -1.08 -13.04
C THR A 577 -26.43 -1.10 -14.20
N ALA A 578 -25.15 -1.27 -13.88
CA ALA A 578 -24.08 -1.42 -14.86
C ALA A 578 -23.54 -2.85 -14.85
N ASP A 579 -22.82 -3.21 -15.90
CA ASP A 579 -22.14 -4.49 -16.03
C ASP A 579 -20.67 -4.28 -16.38
N HIS A 580 -19.78 -5.00 -15.71
CA HIS A 580 -18.36 -5.06 -16.04
C HIS A 580 -17.88 -6.50 -15.91
N TYR A 581 -17.92 -7.21 -17.04
CA TYR A 581 -17.54 -8.61 -17.10
C TYR A 581 -16.12 -8.86 -16.56
N GLY A 582 -15.96 -9.90 -15.74
CA GLY A 582 -14.67 -10.25 -15.16
C GLY A 582 -14.16 -9.29 -14.07
N VAL A 583 -15.00 -8.38 -13.56
CA VAL A 583 -14.61 -7.43 -12.51
C VAL A 583 -14.02 -8.15 -11.29
N THR A 584 -12.81 -7.73 -10.92
CA THR A 584 -12.11 -8.30 -9.78
C THR A 584 -12.18 -7.40 -8.56
N ASP A 585 -12.12 -6.09 -8.77
CA ASP A 585 -12.00 -5.12 -7.69
C ASP A 585 -12.76 -3.83 -8.07
N VAL A 586 -13.31 -3.16 -7.05
CA VAL A 586 -14.12 -1.94 -7.16
C VAL A 586 -13.67 -0.99 -6.06
N GLU A 587 -13.44 0.28 -6.41
CA GLU A 587 -13.03 1.30 -5.45
C GLU A 587 -13.65 2.66 -5.79
N TRP A 588 -14.19 3.32 -4.76
CA TRP A 588 -14.62 4.71 -4.85
C TRP A 588 -13.44 5.65 -4.76
N ASP A 589 -13.50 6.74 -5.51
CA ASP A 589 -12.56 7.82 -5.35
C ASP A 589 -12.74 8.53 -3.97
N PRO A 590 -11.71 9.21 -3.43
CA PRO A 590 -11.79 9.83 -2.10
C PRO A 590 -12.79 10.98 -2.00
N SER A 591 -13.19 11.58 -3.12
CA SER A 591 -14.20 12.63 -3.17
C SER A 591 -15.62 12.04 -3.12
N GLY A 592 -15.81 10.78 -3.56
CA GLY A 592 -17.09 10.09 -3.61
C GLY A 592 -17.94 10.42 -4.84
N ARG A 593 -17.31 10.92 -5.92
CA ARG A 593 -17.93 11.30 -7.20
C ARG A 593 -17.83 10.19 -8.25
N PHE A 594 -16.76 9.39 -8.19
CA PHE A 594 -16.40 8.41 -9.20
C PHE A 594 -16.19 7.03 -8.57
N VAL A 595 -16.52 5.99 -9.34
CA VAL A 595 -16.27 4.60 -9.00
C VAL A 595 -15.40 4.00 -10.09
N ALA A 596 -14.24 3.47 -9.72
CA ALA A 596 -13.44 2.68 -10.65
C ALA A 596 -13.69 1.20 -10.39
N THR A 597 -13.88 0.44 -11.47
CA THR A 597 -13.93 -1.03 -11.44
C THR A 597 -12.91 -1.56 -12.42
N TRP A 598 -12.23 -2.66 -12.10
CA TRP A 598 -11.19 -3.21 -12.98
C TRP A 598 -11.08 -4.71 -12.89
N ALA A 599 -10.57 -5.30 -13.97
CA ALA A 599 -10.25 -6.71 -14.09
C ALA A 599 -8.73 -6.92 -14.02
N SER A 600 -8.26 -7.48 -12.90
CA SER A 600 -6.84 -7.71 -12.64
C SER A 600 -6.31 -8.98 -13.32
N SER A 601 -5.22 -8.82 -14.07
CA SER A 601 -4.41 -9.89 -14.68
C SER A 601 -3.85 -10.91 -13.69
N TRP A 602 -3.74 -10.56 -12.40
CA TRP A 602 -3.33 -11.50 -11.36
C TRP A 602 -4.41 -12.55 -11.04
N LYS A 603 -5.68 -12.22 -11.29
CA LYS A 603 -6.82 -13.10 -10.99
C LYS A 603 -7.43 -13.68 -12.27
N GLN A 604 -7.46 -12.91 -13.36
CA GLN A 604 -8.02 -13.32 -14.66
C GLN A 604 -7.13 -12.87 -15.82
N GLN A 605 -6.78 -13.77 -16.73
CA GLN A 605 -5.83 -13.47 -17.82
C GLN A 605 -6.44 -12.77 -19.06
N MET A 606 -7.76 -12.83 -19.22
CA MET A 606 -8.47 -12.28 -20.38
C MET A 606 -9.32 -11.08 -19.96
N GLU A 607 -9.57 -10.17 -20.92
CA GLU A 607 -10.43 -8.98 -20.73
C GLU A 607 -9.97 -8.08 -19.59
N ASN A 608 -8.65 -7.84 -19.52
CA ASN A 608 -8.11 -6.88 -18.57
C ASN A 608 -8.42 -5.44 -19.04
N GLY A 609 -8.84 -4.61 -18.10
CA GLY A 609 -9.26 -3.24 -18.35
C GLY A 609 -9.85 -2.63 -17.10
N TYR A 610 -10.20 -1.35 -17.20
CA TYR A 610 -10.90 -0.65 -16.12
C TYR A 610 -12.00 0.25 -16.67
N HIS A 611 -13.09 0.34 -15.92
CA HIS A 611 -14.20 1.23 -16.17
C HIS A 611 -14.26 2.29 -15.07
N VAL A 612 -14.64 3.51 -15.43
CA VAL A 612 -14.92 4.59 -14.49
C VAL A 612 -16.37 4.99 -14.65
N TYR A 613 -17.12 4.93 -13.56
CA TYR A 613 -18.51 5.35 -13.48
C TYR A 613 -18.63 6.63 -12.65
N ASP A 614 -19.67 7.41 -12.90
CA ASP A 614 -20.10 8.44 -11.96
C ASP A 614 -20.83 7.80 -10.75
N PHE A 615 -21.20 8.61 -9.76
CA PHE A 615 -21.92 8.15 -8.56
C PHE A 615 -23.35 7.64 -8.85
N LYS A 616 -23.91 7.96 -10.02
CA LYS A 616 -25.24 7.51 -10.47
C LYS A 616 -25.17 6.18 -11.22
N GLY A 617 -23.98 5.79 -11.68
CA GLY A 617 -23.69 4.62 -12.50
C GLY A 617 -23.62 4.89 -14.00
N GLU A 618 -23.52 6.15 -14.47
CA GLU A 618 -23.19 6.47 -15.86
C GLU A 618 -21.74 6.07 -16.12
N GLN A 619 -21.51 5.25 -17.14
CA GLN A 619 -20.15 4.88 -17.56
C GLN A 619 -19.49 6.07 -18.25
N LEU A 620 -18.46 6.63 -17.62
CA LEU A 620 -17.71 7.78 -18.14
C LEU A 620 -16.57 7.33 -19.06
N ARG A 621 -15.91 6.24 -18.70
CA ARG A 621 -14.75 5.71 -19.43
C ARG A 621 -14.68 4.19 -19.33
N GLU A 622 -14.30 3.57 -20.43
CA GLU A 622 -13.91 2.17 -20.54
C GLU A 622 -12.60 2.11 -21.30
N GLU A 623 -11.59 1.50 -20.69
CA GLU A 623 -10.28 1.37 -21.30
C GLU A 623 -9.79 -0.07 -21.17
N PRO A 624 -9.76 -0.83 -22.28
CA PRO A 624 -9.13 -2.15 -22.28
C PRO A 624 -7.62 -1.98 -22.13
N LEU A 625 -7.05 -2.61 -21.11
CA LEU A 625 -5.64 -2.54 -20.78
C LEU A 625 -5.08 -3.94 -20.54
N GLU A 626 -4.28 -4.43 -21.48
CA GLU A 626 -3.60 -5.71 -21.32
C GLU A 626 -2.70 -5.73 -20.09
N LYS A 627 -2.73 -6.86 -19.36
CA LYS A 627 -1.90 -7.08 -18.17
C LYS A 627 -2.06 -5.99 -17.10
N LEU A 628 -3.23 -5.37 -16.99
CA LEU A 628 -3.57 -4.49 -15.86
C LEU A 628 -3.50 -5.32 -14.57
N LYS A 629 -2.67 -4.91 -13.62
CA LYS A 629 -2.49 -5.62 -12.34
C LYS A 629 -3.27 -4.92 -11.22
N GLN A 630 -3.12 -3.61 -11.11
CA GLN A 630 -3.75 -2.80 -10.07
C GLN A 630 -4.15 -1.43 -10.58
N LEU A 631 -5.28 -0.94 -10.08
CA LEU A 631 -5.68 0.47 -10.08
C LEU A 631 -5.96 0.84 -8.63
N LEU A 632 -5.40 1.95 -8.13
CA LEU A 632 -5.71 2.45 -6.79
C LEU A 632 -5.88 3.96 -6.80
N TRP A 633 -6.99 4.45 -6.26
CA TRP A 633 -7.18 5.88 -6.06
C TRP A 633 -6.19 6.41 -5.00
N ARG A 634 -5.62 7.59 -5.25
CA ARG A 634 -4.73 8.27 -4.30
C ARG A 634 -5.58 8.85 -3.16
N PRO A 635 -5.43 8.39 -1.90
CA PRO A 635 -6.21 8.91 -0.79
C PRO A 635 -5.97 10.41 -0.56
N ARG A 636 -6.96 11.08 0.06
CA ARG A 636 -6.83 12.49 0.43
C ARG A 636 -6.81 12.66 1.94
N PRO A 637 -5.94 13.52 2.49
CA PRO A 637 -5.98 13.88 3.89
C PRO A 637 -7.32 14.56 4.23
N PRO A 638 -7.69 14.61 5.53
CA PRO A 638 -8.82 15.39 5.99
C PRO A 638 -8.75 16.84 5.49
N THR A 639 -9.91 17.41 5.18
CA THR A 639 -10.02 18.79 4.69
C THR A 639 -9.38 19.77 5.68
N LEU A 640 -8.61 20.72 5.14
CA LEU A 640 -8.01 21.82 5.90
C LEU A 640 -9.02 22.92 6.23
N LEU A 641 -10.21 22.89 5.60
CA LEU A 641 -11.25 23.88 5.80
C LEU A 641 -11.86 23.77 7.19
N SER A 642 -12.00 24.92 7.85
CA SER A 642 -12.73 25.04 9.11
C SER A 642 -14.21 24.69 8.93
N LYS A 643 -14.90 24.36 10.03
CA LYS A 643 -16.34 24.09 10.02
C LYS A 643 -17.15 25.31 9.55
N GLU A 644 -16.64 26.51 9.78
CA GLU A 644 -17.29 27.76 9.37
C GLU A 644 -17.17 27.99 7.86
N GLU A 645 -15.97 27.80 7.28
CA GLU A 645 -15.76 27.88 5.84
C GLU A 645 -16.60 26.83 5.09
N GLN A 646 -16.63 25.60 5.59
CA GLN A 646 -17.49 24.55 5.02
C GLN A 646 -18.97 24.95 5.04
N LYS A 647 -19.43 25.63 6.10
CA LYS A 647 -20.81 26.13 6.19
C LYS A 647 -21.06 27.27 5.20
N THR A 648 -20.09 28.16 5.00
CA THR A 648 -20.16 29.24 4.01
C THR A 648 -20.20 28.70 2.59
N ILE A 649 -19.36 27.72 2.26
CA ILE A 649 -19.37 27.06 0.93
C ILE A 649 -20.73 26.43 0.66
N ARG A 650 -21.32 25.72 1.62
CA ARG A 650 -22.66 25.13 1.47
C ARG A 650 -23.75 26.17 1.25
N LYS A 651 -23.64 27.36 1.86
CA LYS A 651 -24.60 28.46 1.65
C LYS A 651 -24.50 29.06 0.25
N ASN A 652 -23.29 29.18 -0.28
CA ASN A 652 -23.03 29.82 -1.57
C ASN A 652 -22.89 28.79 -2.71
N LEU A 653 -23.34 27.55 -2.51
CA LEU A 653 -23.14 26.45 -3.45
C LEU A 653 -23.71 26.75 -4.84
N ARG A 654 -24.81 27.50 -4.94
CA ARG A 654 -25.41 27.91 -6.22
C ARG A 654 -24.49 28.84 -7.04
N GLU A 655 -23.76 29.72 -6.37
CA GLU A 655 -22.82 30.62 -7.03
C GLU A 655 -21.63 29.84 -7.58
N TYR A 656 -21.07 28.93 -6.78
CA TYR A 656 -19.99 28.04 -7.19
C TYR A 656 -20.42 27.09 -8.32
N SER A 657 -21.62 26.51 -8.23
CA SER A 657 -22.17 25.63 -9.29
C SER A 657 -22.20 26.34 -10.64
N ARG A 658 -22.69 27.58 -10.68
CA ARG A 658 -22.74 28.37 -11.92
C ARG A 658 -21.35 28.63 -12.50
N VAL A 659 -20.35 28.89 -11.65
CA VAL A 659 -18.96 29.07 -12.10
C VAL A 659 -18.41 27.76 -12.68
N PHE A 660 -18.60 26.63 -12.00
CA PHE A 660 -18.12 25.34 -12.50
C PHE A 660 -18.84 24.88 -13.77
N GLU A 661 -20.15 25.08 -13.87
CA GLU A 661 -20.91 24.79 -15.09
C GLU A 661 -20.43 25.62 -16.28
N GLN A 662 -20.09 26.89 -16.05
CA GLN A 662 -19.52 27.76 -17.08
C GLN A 662 -18.11 27.29 -17.49
N GLU A 663 -17.23 26.99 -16.54
CA GLU A 663 -15.87 26.47 -16.81
C GLU A 663 -15.90 25.14 -17.57
N ASP A 664 -16.80 24.23 -17.20
CA ASP A 664 -16.97 22.94 -17.88
C ASP A 664 -17.51 23.13 -19.31
N ALA A 665 -18.47 24.03 -19.52
CA ALA A 665 -19.00 24.35 -20.85
C ALA A 665 -17.94 24.99 -21.76
N ASP A 666 -17.17 25.95 -21.24
CA ASP A 666 -16.11 26.63 -21.99
C ASP A 666 -15.01 25.63 -22.43
N ARG A 667 -14.71 24.62 -21.59
CA ARG A 667 -13.77 23.54 -21.92
C ARG A 667 -14.26 22.64 -23.05
N VAL A 668 -15.50 22.16 -22.97
CA VAL A 668 -16.09 21.31 -24.02
C VAL A 668 -16.06 22.06 -25.36
N ASN A 669 -16.50 23.32 -25.35
CA ASN A 669 -16.47 24.16 -26.53
C ASN A 669 -15.04 24.38 -27.07
N SER A 670 -14.05 24.60 -26.19
CA SER A 670 -12.65 24.81 -26.60
C SER A 670 -12.00 23.54 -27.17
N ALA A 671 -12.30 22.37 -26.60
CA ALA A 671 -11.82 21.09 -27.08
C ALA A 671 -12.39 20.78 -28.47
N ASP A 672 -13.69 21.03 -28.66
CA ASP A 672 -14.35 20.85 -29.96
C ASP A 672 -13.75 21.77 -31.02
N VAL A 673 -13.46 23.04 -30.68
CA VAL A 673 -12.83 23.99 -31.61
C VAL A 673 -11.44 23.52 -32.05
N ALA A 674 -10.59 23.04 -31.12
CA ALA A 674 -9.25 22.57 -31.47
C ALA A 674 -9.28 21.34 -32.40
N VAL A 675 -10.21 20.40 -32.16
CA VAL A 675 -10.41 19.24 -33.04
C VAL A 675 -10.92 19.67 -34.42
N VAL A 676 -11.87 20.61 -34.46
CA VAL A 676 -12.41 21.16 -35.71
C VAL A 676 -11.32 21.90 -36.50
N GLU A 677 -10.47 22.67 -35.84
CA GLU A 677 -9.37 23.40 -36.47
C GLU A 677 -8.29 22.45 -37.01
N GLN A 678 -7.96 21.38 -36.27
CA GLN A 678 -7.06 20.35 -36.76
C GLN A 678 -7.64 19.60 -37.97
N ARG A 679 -8.92 19.22 -37.92
CA ARG A 679 -9.62 18.60 -39.08
C ARG A 679 -9.64 19.53 -40.28
N ARG A 680 -9.91 20.81 -40.06
CA ARG A 680 -9.90 21.84 -41.10
C ARG A 680 -8.51 21.98 -41.71
N ARG A 681 -7.45 22.03 -40.89
CA ARG A 681 -6.07 22.10 -41.37
C ARG A 681 -5.70 20.87 -42.21
N ILE A 682 -6.03 19.66 -41.76
CA ILE A 682 -5.76 18.42 -42.53
C ILE A 682 -6.53 18.44 -43.86
N LEU A 683 -7.79 18.90 -43.85
CA LEU A 683 -8.59 19.04 -45.07
C LEU A 683 -8.00 20.08 -46.03
N GLU A 684 -7.51 21.21 -45.50
CA GLU A 684 -6.82 22.25 -46.29
C GLU A 684 -5.49 21.71 -46.86
N GLU A 685 -4.69 20.99 -46.08
CA GLU A 685 -3.47 20.31 -46.54
C GLU A 685 -3.78 19.28 -47.65
N TRP A 686 -4.84 18.49 -47.49
CA TRP A 686 -5.28 17.53 -48.52
C TRP A 686 -5.76 18.22 -49.79
N ASN A 687 -6.57 19.27 -49.67
CA ASN A 687 -7.06 20.03 -50.82
C ASN A 687 -5.91 20.75 -51.55
N ALA A 688 -4.93 21.29 -50.82
CA ALA A 688 -3.74 21.89 -51.41
C ALA A 688 -2.90 20.84 -52.15
N TRP A 689 -2.67 19.67 -51.54
CA TRP A 689 -1.97 18.57 -52.19
C TRP A 689 -2.70 18.10 -53.46
N ARG A 690 -4.03 17.94 -53.40
CA ARG A 690 -4.85 17.56 -54.55
C ARG A 690 -4.72 18.59 -55.67
N ALA A 691 -4.83 19.88 -55.37
CA ALA A 691 -4.71 20.93 -56.38
C ALA A 691 -3.35 20.93 -57.09
N VAL A 692 -2.25 20.78 -56.34
CA VAL A 692 -0.90 20.66 -56.91
C VAL A 692 -0.79 19.40 -57.77
N THR A 693 -1.30 18.27 -57.30
CA THR A 693 -1.25 17.00 -58.05
C THR A 693 -2.09 17.07 -59.33
N GLU A 694 -3.28 17.71 -59.29
CA GLU A 694 -4.12 17.93 -60.46
C GLU A 694 -3.42 18.84 -61.49
N GLU A 695 -2.71 19.87 -61.02
CA GLU A 695 -1.90 20.74 -61.88
C GLU A 695 -0.72 19.98 -62.51
N GLU A 696 0.06 19.23 -61.74
CA GLU A 696 1.17 18.40 -62.24
C GLU A 696 0.69 17.35 -63.25
N VAL A 697 -0.44 16.67 -62.98
CA VAL A 697 -1.02 15.69 -63.90
C VAL A 697 -1.54 16.36 -65.18
N ALA A 698 -2.09 17.56 -65.08
CA ALA A 698 -2.52 18.32 -66.26
C ALA A 698 -1.32 18.73 -67.12
N GLU A 699 -0.23 19.21 -66.51
CA GLU A 699 1.02 19.54 -67.21
C GLU A 699 1.65 18.31 -67.86
N GLU A 700 1.76 17.18 -67.16
CA GLU A 700 2.28 15.92 -67.71
C GLU A 700 1.42 15.43 -68.89
N ARG A 701 0.09 15.54 -68.79
CA ARG A 701 -0.83 15.18 -69.88
C ARG A 701 -0.68 16.08 -71.10
N ASP A 702 -0.53 17.37 -70.91
CA ASP A 702 -0.29 18.32 -71.99
C ASP A 702 1.03 18.02 -72.71
N ILE A 703 2.11 17.74 -71.95
CA ILE A 703 3.41 17.33 -72.49
C ILE A 703 3.31 16.00 -73.28
N MET A 704 2.51 15.05 -72.81
CA MET A 704 2.29 13.76 -73.49
C MET A 704 1.23 13.80 -74.61
N GLY A 705 0.57 14.95 -74.83
CA GLY A 705 -0.48 15.11 -75.83
C GLY A 705 -1.75 14.28 -75.56
N LEU A 706 -2.03 13.99 -74.29
CA LEU A 706 -3.22 13.26 -73.84
C LEU A 706 -4.37 14.24 -73.52
N PRO A 707 -5.65 13.83 -73.64
CA PRO A 707 -6.78 14.68 -73.30
C PRO A 707 -6.74 15.18 -71.85
N MET A 708 -7.03 16.47 -71.67
CA MET A 708 -7.05 17.14 -70.35
C MET A 708 -8.06 16.50 -69.39
N ASP A 709 -9.23 16.11 -69.89
CA ASP A 709 -10.23 15.34 -69.15
C ASP A 709 -10.45 13.95 -69.79
N PRO A 710 -9.88 12.88 -69.22
CA PRO A 710 -10.06 11.52 -69.72
C PRO A 710 -11.50 11.05 -69.61
N VAL A 711 -12.26 11.54 -68.64
CA VAL A 711 -13.63 11.11 -68.37
C VAL A 711 -14.56 11.72 -69.41
N GLU A 712 -14.38 12.99 -69.73
CA GLU A 712 -15.17 13.66 -70.78
C GLU A 712 -14.86 13.09 -72.16
N GLU A 713 -13.59 12.76 -72.46
CA GLU A 713 -13.22 12.08 -73.71
C GLU A 713 -13.76 10.64 -73.76
N LEU A 714 -13.72 9.89 -72.64
CA LEU A 714 -14.33 8.56 -72.54
C LEU A 714 -15.85 8.60 -72.69
N ILE A 715 -16.52 9.62 -72.12
CA ILE A 715 -17.95 9.86 -72.31
C ILE A 715 -18.21 10.19 -73.77
N ARG A 716 -17.44 11.09 -74.40
CA ARG A 716 -17.59 11.42 -75.82
C ARG A 716 -17.40 10.20 -76.72
N ILE A 717 -16.37 9.39 -76.48
CA ILE A 717 -16.12 8.13 -77.21
C ILE A 717 -17.27 7.15 -77.01
N LYS A 718 -17.79 7.03 -75.78
CA LYS A 718 -18.89 6.12 -75.46
C LYS A 718 -20.22 6.61 -76.04
N THR A 719 -20.46 7.92 -76.06
CA THR A 719 -21.62 8.57 -76.69
C THR A 719 -21.55 8.50 -78.22
N GLU A 720 -20.36 8.65 -78.83
CA GLU A 720 -20.14 8.44 -80.27
C GLU A 720 -20.30 6.94 -80.65
N GLN A 721 -19.87 6.00 -79.79
CA GLN A 721 -20.13 4.58 -79.96
C GLN A 721 -21.62 4.23 -79.83
N LEU A 722 -22.34 4.86 -78.89
CA LEU A 722 -23.80 4.71 -78.74
C LEU A 722 -24.59 5.35 -79.90
N ALA A 723 -24.05 6.35 -80.60
CA ALA A 723 -24.68 6.97 -81.76
C ALA A 723 -24.53 6.15 -83.07
N LEU A 724 -23.68 5.12 -83.07
CA LEU A 724 -23.44 4.24 -84.23
C LEU A 724 -24.30 2.97 -84.24
N ASP A 725 -24.92 2.61 -83.10
CA ASP A 725 -25.84 1.47 -82.99
C ASP A 725 -27.30 1.97 -82.98
N ASP A 726 -27.81 2.32 -84.17
CA ASP A 726 -29.23 2.62 -84.40
C ASP A 726 -30.03 1.32 -84.57
N THR A 727 -30.02 0.46 -83.55
CA THR A 727 -30.98 -0.65 -83.41
C THR A 727 -31.26 -0.93 -81.94
N GLU A 728 -32.46 -0.55 -81.51
CA GLU A 728 -33.27 -1.06 -80.40
C GLU A 728 -32.53 -1.49 -79.11
N GLU A 729 -32.73 -0.77 -77.99
CA GLU A 729 -33.58 -1.26 -76.89
C GLU A 729 -33.50 -0.43 -75.59
N LYS A 730 -34.70 -0.25 -75.02
CA LYS A 730 -35.07 -0.16 -73.59
C LYS A 730 -34.22 0.69 -72.65
N VAL A 731 -34.78 1.87 -72.37
CA VAL A 731 -34.58 2.63 -71.13
C VAL A 731 -35.02 1.78 -69.93
N ILE A 732 -34.07 1.45 -69.05
CA ILE A 732 -34.33 1.08 -67.66
C ILE A 732 -33.82 2.26 -66.83
N GLU A 733 -34.73 3.11 -66.36
CA GLU A 733 -34.43 4.12 -65.36
C GLU A 733 -34.29 3.42 -64.00
N GLU A 734 -33.05 3.26 -63.54
CA GLU A 734 -32.77 2.90 -62.15
C GLU A 734 -32.61 4.21 -61.36
N ILE A 735 -33.68 4.61 -60.68
CA ILE A 735 -33.68 5.73 -59.75
C ILE A 735 -32.99 5.25 -58.47
N MET A 736 -31.74 5.63 -58.25
CA MET A 736 -31.10 5.53 -56.95
C MET A 736 -31.60 6.67 -56.07
N GLU A 737 -32.55 6.39 -55.18
CA GLU A 737 -32.83 7.26 -54.03
C GLU A 737 -31.75 7.04 -52.96
N GLU A 738 -30.91 8.05 -52.76
CA GLU A 738 -29.92 8.09 -51.70
C GLU A 738 -30.64 8.46 -50.39
N VAL A 739 -30.87 7.47 -49.51
CA VAL A 739 -31.43 7.69 -48.18
C VAL A 739 -30.37 8.39 -47.32
N LEU A 740 -30.54 9.70 -47.14
CA LEU A 740 -29.56 10.57 -46.46
C LEU A 740 -29.71 10.62 -44.93
N GLU A 741 -30.79 10.11 -44.34
CA GLU A 741 -30.94 10.07 -42.88
C GLU A 741 -32.02 9.06 -42.45
N GLU A 742 -31.64 8.13 -41.58
CA GLU A 742 -32.56 7.18 -40.93
C GLU A 742 -32.66 7.56 -39.45
N THR A 743 -33.74 8.28 -39.07
CA THR A 743 -34.09 8.54 -37.67
C THR A 743 -35.18 7.56 -37.23
N GLU A 744 -34.81 6.60 -36.38
CA GLU A 744 -35.79 5.76 -35.68
C GLU A 744 -36.33 6.47 -34.43
N GLU A 745 -37.54 7.01 -34.52
CA GLU A 745 -38.38 7.33 -33.36
C GLU A 745 -39.17 6.09 -32.96
N ILE A 746 -38.79 5.45 -31.86
CA ILE A 746 -39.63 4.42 -31.23
C ILE A 746 -40.65 5.14 -30.35
N VAL A 747 -41.89 5.24 -30.83
CA VAL A 747 -43.04 5.65 -30.01
C VAL A 747 -43.84 4.40 -29.61
N ASN A 748 -43.60 4.01 -28.35
CA ASN A 748 -44.34 3.13 -27.42
C ASN A 748 -44.56 1.65 -27.74
#